data_AF-A0A8H3ZN85-F1
#
_entry.id   AF-A0A8H3ZN85-F1
#
_cell.length_a   1.000
_cell.length_b   1.000
_cell.length_c   1.000
_cell.angle_alpha   90.00
_cell.angle_beta   90.00
_cell.angle_gamma   90.00
#
_symmetry.space_group_name_H-M   'P 1'
#
loop_
_entity.id
_entity.type
_entity.pdbx_description
1 polymer ?
#
loop_
_entity_poly.entity_id
_entity_poly.type
_entity_poly.pdbx_seq_one_letter_code
_entity_poly.pdbx_strand_id
1 'polypeptide(L)'
;MSSHHSQGEALDDVGHNPHASANRWRHQESSAFARHAAQAHAVPRDPQDRGTTNDLASFLNRDRVEPENPNAAPNFKPIMIAAGEATGDEQPRATTAHSYEQPDAPDGKEIICGPLLNYRRMDADRWYGSVLIVAKGGGKTQSFAPHLILRPAGSADTQHAIPEANGVNGTNGTVNGEGSNGANGAGANSTEIQGQCLYSDPRNTFWAFDLSLPLSQAEAKWEYLIPDMRFSSIRPDRYHFFVPAVNESMRIMFHSCNGFSVGTDEDAWSGPALWNDVNRHHKERPFHVMLGGGDQIYNDGIRVDGPLREWTDISNPKKRRHFPFPEKLRQACDDYYLKNYIRWYSTEPFATANGQIPQVNIWDDHDIIDGFGSYVDDFMRCDVFRGIGGTAHKYYMLFQHHLPPPVSTYTSDRTTTTEGQGLDPNQLMDTYVAPAKSDPSYIVGTQPGPYVAEHSHNMFARLGARIAFLGIDARTERTRHQINYPETYDLIFSRLRHELRTAAESGRPLKHLILLLGIPIAYPRLTWLENVFRSPIMGPVKFLNRRFGLAGGVFNHFDGSVDLLDDLDDHYTARTHKKERGALVERLQAIASEFSVRITILGGDVHLAALGRFYSHPRLNIATENDHRYMANVVSSAITNKPPPAAIANLLARRNKIHHLNHDTDETLLKFFDKDPGDSSKTSSSNHVTMPSRNFAILTENSPNRGLAAPSINGDARSTISGKGGHDYLHLGELESGSKHKAATAQHGTGNDGSLDICIRVEVNQHDPEGITEGYGLTVPLLKYNLKPEPVMPFPEQERPNGDGE
;
A
#
# COMPACT_ATOMS: atom_id res chain seq x y z
N MET A 1 35.68 -18.52 66.91
CA MET A 1 35.79 -19.97 67.16
C MET A 1 34.44 -20.62 66.89
N SER A 2 34.44 -21.66 66.06
CA SER A 2 33.43 -22.71 65.77
C SER A 2 31.95 -22.41 65.43
N SER A 3 31.65 -22.55 64.13
CA SER A 3 30.71 -23.48 63.44
C SER A 3 29.50 -24.12 64.15
N HIS A 4 28.28 -23.96 63.57
CA HIS A 4 27.58 -24.96 62.72
C HIS A 4 26.26 -24.44 62.11
N HIS A 5 25.87 -25.01 60.96
CA HIS A 5 24.79 -24.70 60.02
C HIS A 5 23.34 -25.00 60.49
N SER A 6 22.37 -24.24 59.95
CA SER A 6 21.14 -24.79 59.32
C SER A 6 20.55 -23.83 58.27
N GLN A 7 19.85 -24.42 57.31
CA GLN A 7 19.51 -23.93 55.96
C GLN A 7 18.31 -22.96 55.92
N GLY A 8 18.35 -22.01 54.99
CA GLY A 8 17.22 -21.20 54.53
C GLY A 8 17.10 -21.33 53.01
N GLU A 9 15.88 -21.56 52.54
CA GLU A 9 15.50 -21.79 51.15
C GLU A 9 15.79 -20.56 50.26
N ALA A 10 16.47 -20.79 49.13
CA ALA A 10 16.56 -19.84 48.03
C ALA A 10 15.71 -20.38 46.88
N LEU A 11 14.66 -19.65 46.52
CA LEU A 11 13.92 -19.83 45.28
C LEU A 11 14.78 -19.27 44.14
N ASP A 12 15.03 -20.09 43.12
CA ASP A 12 15.77 -19.70 41.92
C ASP A 12 15.02 -18.61 41.15
N ASP A 13 15.60 -17.41 41.16
CA ASP A 13 15.25 -16.26 40.35
C ASP A 13 15.75 -16.48 38.91
N VAL A 14 14.85 -16.82 37.98
CA VAL A 14 15.17 -16.85 36.56
C VAL A 14 15.23 -15.41 36.06
N GLY A 15 16.44 -14.82 36.14
CA GLY A 15 16.72 -13.45 35.74
C GLY A 15 16.19 -13.12 34.34
N HIS A 16 15.37 -12.08 34.26
CA HIS A 16 14.85 -11.52 33.03
C HIS A 16 16.00 -10.96 32.16
N ASN A 17 16.15 -11.44 30.93
CA ASN A 17 17.19 -11.00 30.01
C ASN A 17 17.00 -9.51 29.64
N PRO A 18 17.92 -8.60 30.04
CA PRO A 18 17.80 -7.17 29.78
C PRO A 18 18.01 -6.77 28.31
N HIS A 19 18.27 -7.74 27.41
CA HIS A 19 18.42 -7.56 25.96
C HIS A 19 17.17 -7.95 25.15
N ALA A 20 16.04 -8.20 25.81
CA ALA A 20 14.80 -8.62 25.16
C ALA A 20 14.20 -7.53 24.26
N SER A 21 14.05 -7.82 22.96
CA SER A 21 13.17 -7.07 22.04
C SER A 21 11.73 -7.58 22.19
N ALA A 22 10.75 -6.68 22.08
CA ALA A 22 9.33 -7.00 22.23
C ALA A 22 8.72 -7.70 21.01
N ASN A 23 9.36 -7.61 19.83
CA ASN A 23 9.02 -8.47 18.70
C ASN A 23 9.76 -9.82 18.87
N ARG A 24 9.00 -10.89 19.17
CA ARG A 24 9.52 -12.25 19.45
C ARG A 24 10.45 -12.74 18.33
N TRP A 25 10.22 -12.28 17.11
CA TRP A 25 10.90 -12.69 15.88
C TRP A 25 12.30 -12.08 15.76
N ARG A 26 12.41 -10.74 15.79
CA ARG A 26 13.73 -10.06 15.76
C ARG A 26 14.59 -10.34 17.00
N HIS A 27 13.97 -10.56 18.17
CA HIS A 27 14.71 -10.89 19.40
C HIS A 27 15.50 -12.20 19.25
N GLN A 28 14.85 -13.24 18.74
CA GLN A 28 15.41 -14.59 18.65
C GLN A 28 16.49 -14.74 17.55
N GLU A 29 16.65 -13.73 16.70
CA GLU A 29 17.54 -13.75 15.54
C GLU A 29 18.69 -12.74 15.63
N SER A 30 18.76 -11.98 16.74
CA SER A 30 19.89 -11.07 16.97
C SER A 30 21.18 -11.85 17.28
N SER A 31 22.32 -11.39 16.77
CA SER A 31 23.64 -11.96 17.09
C SER A 31 23.93 -11.93 18.60
N ALA A 32 23.32 -11.00 19.34
CA ALA A 32 23.37 -10.93 20.79
C ALA A 32 22.59 -12.09 21.46
N PHE A 33 21.39 -12.41 20.97
CA PHE A 33 20.62 -13.56 21.44
C PHE A 33 21.32 -14.88 21.10
N ALA A 34 21.88 -15.03 19.88
CA ALA A 34 22.62 -16.22 19.50
C ALA A 34 23.84 -16.47 20.41
N ARG A 35 24.59 -15.41 20.76
CA ARG A 35 25.71 -15.49 21.72
C ARG A 35 25.26 -15.86 23.13
N HIS A 36 24.15 -15.30 23.60
CA HIS A 36 23.58 -15.62 24.91
C HIS A 36 23.04 -17.05 24.98
N ALA A 37 22.34 -17.51 23.94
CA ALA A 37 21.82 -18.88 23.85
C ALA A 37 22.93 -19.92 23.73
N ALA A 38 24.03 -19.61 23.03
CA ALA A 38 25.20 -20.48 22.94
C ALA A 38 25.94 -20.65 24.28
N GLN A 39 25.95 -19.61 25.13
CA GLN A 39 26.55 -19.69 26.47
C GLN A 39 25.71 -20.51 27.47
N ALA A 40 24.39 -20.59 27.27
CA ALA A 40 23.48 -21.33 28.16
C ALA A 40 23.55 -22.86 28.00
N HIS A 41 24.23 -23.39 26.98
CA HIS A 41 24.28 -24.83 26.68
C HIS A 41 25.60 -25.54 27.03
N ALA A 42 26.48 -24.90 27.83
CA ALA A 42 27.82 -25.44 28.11
C ALA A 42 27.97 -26.27 29.40
N VAL A 43 26.89 -26.84 29.97
CA VAL A 43 27.01 -27.80 31.09
C VAL A 43 25.92 -28.88 31.02
N PRO A 44 26.25 -30.18 30.84
CA PRO A 44 25.30 -31.25 31.06
C PRO A 44 25.10 -31.47 32.56
N ARG A 45 23.85 -31.44 33.03
CA ARG A 45 23.49 -31.87 34.40
C ARG A 45 23.03 -33.33 34.34
N ASP A 46 23.65 -34.16 35.19
CA ASP A 46 23.33 -35.59 35.38
C ASP A 46 21.95 -35.82 36.01
N PRO A 47 21.36 -37.02 35.83
CA PRO A 47 20.01 -37.32 36.29
C PRO A 47 19.99 -37.61 37.80
N GLN A 48 19.07 -36.96 38.52
CA GLN A 48 18.69 -37.36 39.87
C GLN A 48 17.21 -37.71 39.94
N ASP A 49 17.01 -38.92 40.46
CA ASP A 49 15.75 -39.62 40.67
C ASP A 49 15.33 -39.44 42.15
N ARG A 50 14.05 -39.08 42.41
CA ARG A 50 13.26 -39.36 43.62
C ARG A 50 11.91 -38.62 43.60
N GLY A 51 10.83 -39.38 43.69
CA GLY A 51 9.45 -38.89 43.72
C GLY A 51 8.87 -38.57 45.10
N THR A 52 7.66 -37.99 45.10
CA THR A 52 6.42 -38.56 45.67
C THR A 52 5.29 -37.53 45.53
N THR A 53 4.19 -37.95 44.94
CA THR A 53 2.95 -37.19 44.73
C THR A 53 2.10 -37.26 46.00
N ASN A 54 2.06 -36.21 46.82
CA ASN A 54 1.07 -36.12 47.91
C ASN A 54 0.61 -34.70 48.28
N ASP A 55 1.06 -33.64 47.59
CA ASP A 55 0.70 -32.25 47.96
C ASP A 55 -0.31 -31.56 47.01
N LEU A 56 -0.82 -32.27 46.01
CA LEU A 56 -1.81 -31.72 45.06
C LEU A 56 -3.27 -32.00 45.48
N ALA A 57 -3.49 -32.93 46.42
CA ALA A 57 -4.82 -33.33 46.89
C ALA A 57 -5.32 -32.49 48.10
N SER A 58 -4.42 -31.77 48.78
CA SER A 58 -4.72 -30.94 49.96
C SER A 58 -5.12 -29.49 49.59
N PHE A 59 -4.80 -29.03 48.38
CA PHE A 59 -5.08 -27.66 47.92
C PHE A 59 -6.49 -27.50 47.31
N LEU A 60 -7.08 -28.55 46.74
CA LEU A 60 -8.36 -28.49 46.02
C LEU A 60 -9.62 -28.55 46.92
N ASN A 61 -9.47 -28.58 48.26
CA ASN A 61 -10.58 -28.77 49.19
C ASN A 61 -10.81 -27.62 50.21
N ARG A 62 -10.27 -26.42 49.98
CA ARG A 62 -10.57 -25.25 50.82
C ARG A 62 -11.03 -24.07 49.96
N ASP A 63 -12.34 -23.99 49.78
CA ASP A 63 -13.16 -22.82 50.12
C ASP A 63 -14.54 -22.93 49.47
N ARG A 64 -15.47 -23.55 50.21
CA ARG A 64 -16.91 -23.56 49.92
C ARG A 64 -17.60 -22.92 51.12
N VAL A 65 -18.23 -21.77 50.91
CA VAL A 65 -19.17 -21.12 51.85
C VAL A 65 -20.55 -21.17 51.20
N GLU A 66 -21.52 -21.77 51.89
CA GLU A 66 -22.91 -21.89 51.43
C GLU A 66 -23.74 -20.63 51.76
N PRO A 67 -24.76 -20.29 50.96
CA PRO A 67 -25.75 -19.28 51.32
C PRO A 67 -26.98 -19.86 52.04
N GLU A 68 -27.54 -19.08 52.97
CA GLU A 68 -28.78 -19.36 53.68
C GLU A 68 -30.05 -18.97 52.89
N ASN A 69 -31.00 -19.91 52.95
CA ASN A 69 -32.46 -19.81 52.94
C ASN A 69 -33.30 -19.85 51.63
N PRO A 70 -34.45 -20.58 51.64
CA PRO A 70 -35.20 -21.02 50.48
C PRO A 70 -36.54 -20.30 50.30
N ASN A 71 -36.87 -19.91 49.07
CA ASN A 71 -38.18 -20.04 48.42
C ASN A 71 -38.23 -19.21 47.13
N ALA A 72 -38.90 -19.78 46.13
CA ALA A 72 -39.31 -19.23 44.82
C ALA A 72 -38.37 -19.48 43.61
N ALA A 73 -38.90 -20.25 42.65
CA ALA A 73 -38.40 -20.55 41.31
C ALA A 73 -38.79 -19.43 40.29
N PRO A 74 -38.49 -19.47 38.96
CA PRO A 74 -37.88 -20.56 38.17
C PRO A 74 -36.92 -20.15 37.01
N ASN A 75 -36.47 -21.20 36.29
CA ASN A 75 -36.08 -21.29 34.86
C ASN A 75 -34.71 -20.76 34.40
N PHE A 76 -33.78 -21.69 34.09
CA PHE A 76 -33.53 -22.20 32.72
C PHE A 76 -32.47 -23.32 32.75
N LYS A 77 -32.68 -24.40 31.98
CA LYS A 77 -31.71 -25.48 31.73
C LYS A 77 -31.18 -25.38 30.30
N PRO A 78 -29.86 -25.49 30.07
CA PRO A 78 -29.32 -26.04 28.83
C PRO A 78 -29.04 -27.55 29.00
N ILE A 79 -29.52 -28.35 28.05
CA ILE A 79 -29.26 -29.79 27.98
C ILE A 79 -28.06 -30.03 27.07
N MET A 80 -27.07 -30.71 27.63
CA MET A 80 -25.92 -31.33 26.96
C MET A 80 -26.39 -32.52 26.11
N ILE A 81 -25.83 -32.70 24.92
CA ILE A 81 -25.88 -33.98 24.19
C ILE A 81 -24.50 -34.62 24.26
N ALA A 82 -24.47 -35.85 24.79
CA ALA A 82 -23.31 -36.72 24.85
C ALA A 82 -23.31 -37.72 23.68
N ALA A 83 -22.11 -38.10 23.27
CA ALA A 83 -21.82 -39.21 22.37
C ALA A 83 -21.99 -40.58 23.07
N GLY A 84 -22.33 -41.62 22.29
CA GLY A 84 -22.28 -43.01 22.71
C GLY A 84 -22.55 -43.96 21.54
N GLU A 85 -21.58 -44.82 21.24
CA GLU A 85 -21.60 -45.89 20.24
C GLU A 85 -22.57 -47.03 20.61
N ALA A 86 -23.19 -47.67 19.60
CA ALA A 86 -23.64 -49.06 19.67
C ALA A 86 -23.79 -49.66 18.26
N THR A 87 -23.22 -50.85 18.10
CA THR A 87 -23.25 -51.76 16.94
C THR A 87 -24.62 -52.45 16.74
N GLY A 88 -25.02 -52.72 15.49
CA GLY A 88 -26.05 -53.71 15.16
C GLY A 88 -26.64 -53.57 13.76
N ASP A 89 -26.42 -54.59 12.90
CA ASP A 89 -27.01 -54.77 11.57
C ASP A 89 -28.54 -54.88 11.60
N GLU A 90 -29.25 -54.18 10.71
CA GLU A 90 -30.53 -54.62 10.12
C GLU A 90 -30.86 -53.83 8.82
N GLN A 91 -31.41 -54.55 7.83
CA GLN A 91 -31.61 -54.18 6.42
C GLN A 91 -32.74 -53.16 6.13
N PRO A 92 -32.82 -52.58 4.91
CA PRO A 92 -33.26 -51.20 4.70
C PRO A 92 -34.76 -51.05 4.52
N ARG A 93 -35.33 -50.00 5.13
CA ARG A 93 -36.70 -49.55 4.91
C ARG A 93 -36.70 -48.31 4.02
N ALA A 94 -37.29 -48.44 2.84
CA ALA A 94 -37.42 -47.39 1.85
C ALA A 94 -38.08 -46.14 2.45
N THR A 95 -37.35 -45.03 2.48
CA THR A 95 -37.88 -43.69 2.75
C THR A 95 -37.51 -42.77 1.60
N THR A 96 -38.51 -42.04 1.16
CA THR A 96 -38.54 -41.14 0.01
C THR A 96 -37.41 -40.14 0.01
N ALA A 97 -36.68 -40.09 -1.10
CA ALA A 97 -35.63 -39.11 -1.37
C ALA A 97 -36.20 -37.69 -1.31
N HIS A 98 -35.87 -36.95 -0.25
CA HIS A 98 -35.79 -35.51 -0.34
C HIS A 98 -34.50 -35.19 -1.09
N SER A 99 -34.64 -34.76 -2.34
CA SER A 99 -33.57 -34.12 -3.09
C SER A 99 -33.08 -32.94 -2.29
N TYR A 100 -31.89 -33.06 -1.70
CA TYR A 100 -31.08 -31.88 -1.47
C TYR A 100 -30.81 -31.30 -2.86
N GLU A 101 -31.51 -30.23 -3.22
CA GLU A 101 -31.14 -29.40 -4.35
C GLU A 101 -29.67 -29.01 -4.14
N GLN A 102 -28.77 -29.57 -4.95
CA GLN A 102 -27.45 -28.97 -5.09
C GLN A 102 -27.68 -27.53 -5.55
N PRO A 103 -27.06 -26.53 -4.92
CA PRO A 103 -27.11 -25.18 -5.47
C PRO A 103 -26.64 -25.26 -6.93
N ASP A 104 -27.42 -24.71 -7.85
CA ASP A 104 -27.06 -24.64 -9.25
C ASP A 104 -25.62 -24.11 -9.38
N ALA A 105 -24.83 -24.71 -10.27
CA ALA A 105 -23.48 -24.24 -10.53
C ALA A 105 -23.52 -22.74 -10.86
N PRO A 106 -22.59 -21.91 -10.31
CA PRO A 106 -22.59 -20.48 -10.58
C PRO A 106 -22.58 -20.23 -12.09
N ASP A 107 -23.51 -19.41 -12.58
CA ASP A 107 -23.65 -19.12 -14.01
C ASP A 107 -22.53 -18.22 -14.57
N GLY A 108 -21.55 -17.83 -13.74
CA GLY A 108 -20.42 -16.99 -14.10
C GLY A 108 -20.74 -15.50 -14.27
N LYS A 109 -21.98 -15.07 -13.96
CA LYS A 109 -22.48 -13.71 -14.24
C LYS A 109 -22.66 -12.82 -13.02
N GLU A 110 -22.31 -13.31 -11.83
CA GLU A 110 -22.38 -12.55 -10.57
C GLU A 110 -21.02 -11.90 -10.26
N ILE A 111 -20.98 -10.56 -10.22
CA ILE A 111 -19.83 -9.75 -9.78
C ILE A 111 -19.78 -9.76 -8.25
N ILE A 112 -18.66 -10.23 -7.72
CA ILE A 112 -18.37 -10.25 -6.28
C ILE A 112 -17.33 -9.21 -5.85
N CYS A 113 -16.59 -8.63 -6.80
CA CYS A 113 -15.69 -7.51 -6.56
C CYS A 113 -15.50 -6.68 -7.84
N GLY A 114 -15.30 -5.38 -7.69
CA GLY A 114 -15.18 -4.41 -8.78
C GLY A 114 -16.52 -3.76 -9.15
N PRO A 115 -16.54 -2.93 -10.21
CA PRO A 115 -15.45 -2.66 -11.12
C PRO A 115 -14.30 -1.88 -10.48
N LEU A 116 -13.06 -2.26 -10.78
CA LEU A 116 -11.85 -1.53 -10.41
C LEU A 116 -11.28 -0.88 -11.67
N LEU A 117 -11.05 0.44 -11.65
CA LEU A 117 -10.54 1.19 -12.79
C LEU A 117 -9.05 1.46 -12.62
N ASN A 118 -8.25 1.15 -13.65
CA ASN A 118 -6.80 1.29 -13.65
C ASN A 118 -6.35 2.19 -14.80
N TYR A 119 -5.39 3.08 -14.53
CA TYR A 119 -4.69 3.87 -15.53
C TYR A 119 -3.35 3.24 -15.88
N ARG A 120 -2.98 3.22 -17.16
CA ARG A 120 -1.68 2.64 -17.59
C ARG A 120 -0.75 3.67 -18.19
N ARG A 121 -1.22 4.35 -19.24
CA ARG A 121 -0.41 5.34 -19.96
C ARG A 121 -1.26 6.30 -20.79
N MET A 122 -0.62 7.35 -21.25
CA MET A 122 -1.16 8.31 -22.18
C MET A 122 -0.11 8.63 -23.21
N ASP A 123 -0.50 8.45 -24.47
CA ASP A 123 0.28 8.79 -25.65
C ASP A 123 -0.30 10.08 -26.26
N ALA A 124 0.29 10.62 -27.33
CA ALA A 124 -0.02 11.97 -27.82
C ALA A 124 -1.49 12.23 -28.16
N ASP A 125 -2.24 11.19 -28.55
CA ASP A 125 -3.64 11.26 -28.99
C ASP A 125 -4.57 10.33 -28.22
N ARG A 126 -4.06 9.49 -27.31
CA ARG A 126 -4.83 8.42 -26.66
C ARG A 126 -4.53 8.23 -25.18
N TRP A 127 -5.58 7.93 -24.43
CA TRP A 127 -5.54 7.47 -23.04
C TRP A 127 -5.76 5.95 -22.98
N TYR A 128 -4.98 5.25 -22.18
CA TYR A 128 -5.05 3.80 -22.00
C TYR A 128 -5.24 3.44 -20.52
N GLY A 129 -6.17 2.50 -20.29
CA GLY A 129 -6.48 1.98 -18.97
C GLY A 129 -7.16 0.62 -19.05
N SER A 130 -7.74 0.19 -17.94
CA SER A 130 -8.54 -1.04 -17.91
C SER A 130 -9.56 -1.03 -16.77
N VAL A 131 -10.62 -1.80 -16.93
CA VAL A 131 -11.57 -2.13 -15.85
C VAL A 131 -11.41 -3.59 -15.48
N LEU A 132 -11.37 -3.93 -14.20
CA LEU A 132 -11.38 -5.31 -13.69
C LEU A 132 -12.69 -5.60 -12.95
N ILE A 133 -13.26 -6.79 -13.19
CA ILE A 133 -14.28 -7.38 -12.33
C ILE A 133 -13.86 -8.79 -11.91
N VAL A 134 -14.31 -9.21 -10.73
CA VAL A 134 -14.20 -10.58 -10.25
C VAL A 134 -15.61 -11.18 -10.25
N ALA A 135 -15.80 -12.22 -11.06
CA ALA A 135 -17.04 -12.96 -11.16
C ALA A 135 -16.96 -14.25 -10.33
N LYS A 136 -18.09 -14.66 -9.74
CA LYS A 136 -18.22 -15.91 -9.00
C LYS A 136 -18.23 -17.12 -9.95
N GLY A 137 -17.53 -18.17 -9.55
CA GLY A 137 -17.35 -19.38 -10.35
C GLY A 137 -16.33 -19.23 -11.46
N GLY A 138 -16.09 -20.31 -12.18
CA GLY A 138 -15.08 -20.36 -13.22
C GLY A 138 -14.56 -21.76 -13.44
N GLY A 139 -13.32 -21.83 -13.90
CA GLY A 139 -12.60 -23.05 -14.10
C GLY A 139 -11.64 -22.93 -15.29
N LYS A 140 -11.12 -24.06 -15.76
CA LYS A 140 -10.20 -24.12 -16.90
C LYS A 140 -10.79 -23.56 -18.21
N THR A 141 -12.10 -23.63 -18.37
CA THR A 141 -12.81 -23.13 -19.55
C THR A 141 -13.92 -22.18 -19.12
N GLN A 142 -13.99 -21.02 -19.76
CA GLN A 142 -15.04 -20.03 -19.49
C GLN A 142 -16.17 -20.22 -20.50
N SER A 143 -17.38 -20.52 -20.01
CA SER A 143 -18.59 -20.71 -20.83
C SER A 143 -19.20 -19.40 -21.33
N PHE A 144 -18.75 -18.28 -20.77
CA PHE A 144 -19.26 -16.94 -21.00
C PHE A 144 -18.11 -15.94 -20.91
N ALA A 145 -18.12 -14.93 -21.78
CA ALA A 145 -17.23 -13.78 -21.70
C ALA A 145 -18.09 -12.51 -21.64
N PRO A 146 -17.97 -11.68 -20.57
CA PRO A 146 -18.71 -10.44 -20.47
C PRO A 146 -18.16 -9.40 -21.45
N HIS A 147 -18.98 -8.40 -21.75
CA HIS A 147 -18.55 -7.20 -22.47
C HIS A 147 -18.86 -5.94 -21.65
N LEU A 148 -18.06 -4.91 -21.87
CA LEU A 148 -18.23 -3.57 -21.31
C LEU A 148 -18.68 -2.62 -22.41
N ILE A 149 -19.68 -1.79 -22.13
CA ILE A 149 -20.11 -0.71 -23.02
C ILE A 149 -19.49 0.58 -22.51
N LEU A 150 -18.80 1.32 -23.38
CA LEU A 150 -18.12 2.58 -23.07
C LEU A 150 -18.60 3.71 -23.99
N ARG A 151 -18.96 4.87 -23.44
CA ARG A 151 -19.41 6.03 -24.22
C ARG A 151 -19.05 7.37 -23.57
N PRO A 152 -18.87 8.47 -24.33
CA PRO A 152 -18.79 9.81 -23.76
C PRO A 152 -20.11 10.19 -23.05
N ALA A 153 -20.03 10.64 -21.80
CA ALA A 153 -21.19 11.09 -21.04
C ALA A 153 -21.71 12.43 -21.60
N GLY A 154 -23.01 12.53 -21.86
CA GLY A 154 -23.65 13.71 -22.48
C GLY A 154 -24.01 13.55 -23.95
N SER A 155 -23.70 12.42 -24.57
CA SER A 155 -24.32 12.01 -25.84
C SER A 155 -25.73 11.49 -25.53
N ALA A 156 -26.78 12.20 -25.95
CA ALA A 156 -28.16 11.99 -25.52
C ALA A 156 -28.60 10.50 -25.55
N ASP A 157 -29.30 10.07 -24.49
CA ASP A 157 -30.08 8.84 -24.45
C ASP A 157 -31.22 8.92 -25.47
N THR A 158 -30.93 8.57 -26.72
CA THR A 158 -31.95 8.21 -27.71
C THR A 158 -31.89 6.72 -27.95
N GLN A 159 -32.50 5.94 -27.05
CA GLN A 159 -33.20 4.68 -27.36
C GLN A 159 -33.67 4.02 -26.06
N HIS A 160 -34.91 4.31 -25.66
CA HIS A 160 -35.87 3.35 -25.08
C HIS A 160 -37.25 4.02 -25.06
N ALA A 161 -37.81 4.27 -26.24
CA ALA A 161 -39.25 4.25 -26.43
C ALA A 161 -39.53 2.99 -27.24
N ILE A 162 -40.12 1.98 -26.61
CA ILE A 162 -40.64 0.78 -27.28
C ILE A 162 -42.00 1.17 -27.86
N PRO A 163 -42.22 1.15 -29.18
CA PRO A 163 -43.56 1.09 -29.73
C PRO A 163 -43.94 -0.37 -29.87
N GLU A 164 -45.13 -0.70 -29.35
CA GLU A 164 -45.78 -1.99 -29.43
C GLU A 164 -45.82 -2.56 -30.85
N ALA A 165 -45.61 -3.87 -30.94
CA ALA A 165 -45.69 -4.63 -32.18
C ALA A 165 -47.13 -4.65 -32.73
N ASN A 166 -47.25 -4.38 -34.02
CA ASN A 166 -48.33 -4.92 -34.86
C ASN A 166 -47.87 -5.01 -36.32
N GLY A 167 -47.71 -6.24 -36.82
CA GLY A 167 -48.15 -6.59 -38.17
C GLY A 167 -47.12 -6.74 -39.30
N VAL A 168 -46.85 -8.02 -39.62
CA VAL A 168 -46.85 -8.64 -40.97
C VAL A 168 -45.71 -8.35 -41.98
N ASN A 169 -45.00 -9.44 -42.32
CA ASN A 169 -44.32 -9.86 -43.56
C ASN A 169 -43.50 -8.88 -44.42
N GLY A 170 -42.26 -9.30 -44.72
CA GLY A 170 -41.54 -8.86 -45.92
C GLY A 170 -40.09 -9.36 -46.00
N THR A 171 -39.84 -10.28 -46.93
CA THR A 171 -38.60 -11.02 -47.23
C THR A 171 -37.45 -10.21 -47.88
N ASN A 172 -36.23 -10.70 -47.64
CA ASN A 172 -35.02 -10.73 -48.50
C ASN A 172 -34.27 -9.43 -48.89
N GLY A 173 -32.94 -9.47 -48.74
CA GLY A 173 -32.02 -8.69 -49.58
C GLY A 173 -30.61 -8.46 -49.00
N THR A 174 -29.71 -9.43 -49.14
CA THR A 174 -28.26 -9.26 -49.03
C THR A 174 -27.72 -8.39 -50.18
N VAL A 175 -26.94 -7.34 -49.90
CA VAL A 175 -26.00 -6.76 -50.87
C VAL A 175 -24.77 -6.16 -50.15
N ASN A 176 -23.58 -6.64 -50.53
CA ASN A 176 -22.27 -6.08 -50.22
C ASN A 176 -22.01 -4.80 -51.02
N GLY A 177 -21.31 -3.82 -50.44
CA GLY A 177 -20.77 -2.68 -51.18
C GLY A 177 -19.69 -1.93 -50.40
N GLU A 178 -18.43 -2.11 -50.82
CA GLU A 178 -17.28 -1.27 -50.46
C GLU A 178 -17.38 0.11 -51.13
N GLY A 179 -16.92 1.18 -50.46
CA GLY A 179 -16.50 2.42 -51.13
C GLY A 179 -16.82 3.77 -50.46
N SER A 180 -15.84 4.31 -49.72
CA SER A 180 -15.43 5.73 -49.61
C SER A 180 -16.37 6.84 -49.05
N ASN A 181 -15.90 7.42 -47.93
CA ASN A 181 -15.91 8.83 -47.50
C ASN A 181 -17.13 9.73 -47.76
N GLY A 182 -17.81 10.08 -46.66
CA GLY A 182 -18.62 11.29 -46.53
C GLY A 182 -18.69 11.73 -45.07
N ALA A 183 -18.08 12.86 -44.74
CA ALA A 183 -18.27 13.55 -43.47
C ALA A 183 -19.75 13.96 -43.33
N ASN A 184 -20.42 13.52 -42.26
CA ASN A 184 -21.47 14.22 -41.51
C ASN A 184 -22.15 13.27 -40.52
N GLY A 185 -22.16 13.63 -39.23
CA GLY A 185 -23.00 13.02 -38.20
C GLY A 185 -22.23 12.39 -37.04
N ALA A 186 -21.76 13.21 -36.09
CA ALA A 186 -21.31 12.73 -34.78
C ALA A 186 -22.52 12.26 -33.96
N GLY A 187 -23.01 11.07 -34.28
CA GLY A 187 -23.93 10.30 -33.44
C GLY A 187 -23.14 9.57 -32.34
N ALA A 188 -23.78 9.38 -31.20
CA ALA A 188 -23.27 8.77 -29.98
C ALA A 188 -22.77 7.32 -30.21
N ASN A 189 -21.53 7.12 -30.65
CA ASN A 189 -20.99 5.77 -30.84
C ASN A 189 -20.48 5.21 -29.50
N SER A 190 -21.31 4.39 -28.85
CA SER A 190 -20.86 3.50 -27.79
C SER A 190 -19.91 2.44 -28.36
N THR A 191 -18.82 2.16 -27.65
CA THR A 191 -17.88 1.08 -27.99
C THR A 191 -18.13 -0.12 -27.10
N GLU A 192 -18.22 -1.30 -27.70
CA GLU A 192 -18.26 -2.57 -26.98
C GLU A 192 -16.85 -3.13 -26.83
N ILE A 193 -16.47 -3.50 -25.60
CA ILE A 193 -15.15 -4.01 -25.25
C ILE A 193 -15.32 -5.39 -24.65
N GLN A 194 -14.80 -6.40 -25.34
CA GLN A 194 -14.84 -7.78 -24.88
C GLN A 194 -13.91 -8.01 -23.68
N GLY A 195 -14.38 -8.74 -22.68
CA GLY A 195 -13.61 -9.10 -21.49
C GLY A 195 -12.51 -10.11 -21.81
N GLN A 196 -11.30 -9.87 -21.30
CA GLN A 196 -10.19 -10.81 -21.30
C GLN A 196 -10.14 -11.52 -19.96
N CYS A 197 -10.23 -12.85 -19.95
CA CYS A 197 -10.01 -13.64 -18.74
C CYS A 197 -8.52 -13.57 -18.40
N LEU A 198 -8.16 -13.08 -17.21
CA LEU A 198 -6.77 -13.05 -16.73
C LEU A 198 -6.43 -14.33 -15.95
N TYR A 199 -7.39 -14.79 -15.16
CA TYR A 199 -7.28 -15.95 -14.28
C TYR A 199 -8.68 -16.48 -13.98
N SER A 200 -8.86 -17.80 -13.96
CA SER A 200 -10.12 -18.44 -13.58
C SER A 200 -9.86 -19.76 -12.88
N ASP A 201 -10.52 -19.99 -11.76
CA ASP A 201 -10.56 -21.27 -11.07
C ASP A 201 -12.00 -21.58 -10.64
N PRO A 202 -12.30 -22.75 -10.03
CA PRO A 202 -13.67 -23.10 -9.67
C PRO A 202 -14.36 -22.10 -8.73
N ARG A 203 -13.60 -21.26 -8.00
CA ARG A 203 -14.12 -20.25 -7.09
C ARG A 203 -14.50 -18.98 -7.84
N ASN A 204 -13.61 -18.44 -8.68
CA ASN A 204 -13.73 -17.12 -9.28
C ASN A 204 -13.09 -16.97 -10.67
N THR A 205 -13.59 -16.00 -11.44
CA THR A 205 -13.04 -15.59 -12.74
C THR A 205 -12.74 -14.09 -12.75
N PHE A 206 -11.52 -13.73 -13.17
CA PHE A 206 -11.04 -12.36 -13.26
C PHE A 206 -11.13 -11.88 -14.72
N TRP A 207 -11.99 -10.90 -14.98
CA TRP A 207 -12.17 -10.31 -16.29
C TRP A 207 -11.61 -8.90 -16.33
N ALA A 208 -10.73 -8.62 -17.29
CA ALA A 208 -10.24 -7.28 -17.57
C ALA A 208 -10.73 -6.77 -18.93
N PHE A 209 -11.13 -5.50 -18.97
CA PHE A 209 -11.57 -4.79 -20.16
C PHE A 209 -10.54 -3.70 -20.48
N ASP A 210 -9.77 -3.85 -21.55
CA ASP A 210 -8.78 -2.85 -21.95
C ASP A 210 -9.46 -1.64 -22.58
N LEU A 211 -9.21 -0.46 -22.03
CA LEU A 211 -9.76 0.80 -22.51
C LEU A 211 -8.74 1.54 -23.37
N SER A 212 -9.20 2.09 -24.50
CA SER A 212 -8.39 2.98 -25.34
C SER A 212 -9.24 4.11 -25.88
N LEU A 213 -8.97 5.32 -25.41
CA LEU A 213 -9.83 6.49 -25.63
C LEU A 213 -9.09 7.58 -26.38
N PRO A 214 -9.71 8.25 -27.36
CA PRO A 214 -9.13 9.46 -27.94
C PRO A 214 -9.15 10.60 -26.92
N LEU A 215 -8.07 11.38 -26.87
CA LEU A 215 -8.02 12.61 -26.09
C LEU A 215 -8.77 13.73 -26.82
N SER A 216 -9.52 14.54 -26.07
CA SER A 216 -10.26 15.70 -26.58
C SER A 216 -9.59 17.02 -26.22
N GLN A 217 -10.04 18.13 -26.84
CA GLN A 217 -9.57 19.48 -26.52
C GLN A 217 -10.11 20.02 -25.19
N ALA A 218 -11.17 19.40 -24.67
CA ALA A 218 -11.72 19.66 -23.35
C ALA A 218 -11.64 18.39 -22.50
N GLU A 219 -11.73 18.53 -21.19
CA GLU A 219 -11.88 17.40 -20.28
C GLU A 219 -13.14 16.61 -20.64
N ALA A 220 -13.02 15.29 -20.72
CA ALA A 220 -14.11 14.40 -21.13
C ALA A 220 -14.54 13.50 -19.99
N LYS A 221 -15.84 13.47 -19.73
CA LYS A 221 -16.48 12.49 -18.86
C LYS A 221 -16.87 11.26 -19.70
N TRP A 222 -16.47 10.08 -19.27
CA TRP A 222 -16.81 8.80 -19.88
C TRP A 222 -17.75 8.01 -18.97
N GLU A 223 -18.66 7.26 -19.56
CA GLU A 223 -19.57 6.34 -18.88
C GLU A 223 -19.27 4.91 -19.31
N TYR A 224 -19.29 3.97 -18.37
CA TYR A 224 -19.26 2.56 -18.67
C TYR A 224 -20.27 1.73 -17.86
N LEU A 225 -20.70 0.61 -18.43
CA LEU A 225 -21.51 -0.42 -17.81
C LEU A 225 -21.18 -1.81 -18.34
N ILE A 226 -21.58 -2.86 -17.61
CA ILE A 226 -21.32 -4.26 -17.94
C ILE A 226 -22.66 -5.01 -17.94
N PRO A 227 -23.43 -4.95 -19.04
CA PRO A 227 -24.87 -5.25 -19.03
C PRO A 227 -25.21 -6.72 -18.77
N ASP A 228 -24.33 -7.65 -19.12
CA ASP A 228 -24.56 -9.09 -18.95
C ASP A 228 -24.22 -9.61 -17.54
N MET A 229 -23.84 -8.71 -16.64
CA MET A 229 -23.37 -9.02 -15.29
C MET A 229 -24.28 -8.42 -14.22
N ARG A 230 -24.41 -9.09 -13.07
CA ARG A 230 -25.17 -8.63 -11.90
C ARG A 230 -24.27 -8.48 -10.70
N PHE A 231 -24.45 -7.44 -9.90
CA PHE A 231 -23.72 -7.31 -8.63
C PHE A 231 -24.34 -8.18 -7.53
N SER A 232 -23.48 -8.82 -6.73
CA SER A 232 -23.88 -9.54 -5.50
C SER A 232 -24.43 -8.64 -4.40
N SER A 233 -24.14 -7.33 -4.48
CA SER A 233 -24.61 -6.28 -3.57
C SER A 233 -25.27 -5.15 -4.34
N ILE A 234 -26.06 -4.29 -3.68
CA ILE A 234 -26.62 -3.08 -4.30
C ILE A 234 -25.47 -2.16 -4.76
N ARG A 235 -25.36 -1.95 -6.06
CA ARG A 235 -24.34 -1.12 -6.73
C ARG A 235 -24.97 -0.36 -7.89
N PRO A 236 -24.38 0.76 -8.34
CA PRO A 236 -24.81 1.38 -9.58
C PRO A 236 -24.53 0.44 -10.77
N ASP A 237 -25.41 0.49 -11.77
CA ASP A 237 -25.26 -0.20 -13.05
C ASP A 237 -24.31 0.55 -14.00
N ARG A 238 -24.14 1.86 -13.77
CA ARG A 238 -23.31 2.77 -14.58
C ARG A 238 -22.27 3.47 -13.72
N TYR A 239 -21.06 3.53 -14.26
CA TYR A 239 -19.92 4.19 -13.65
C TYR A 239 -19.39 5.27 -14.57
N HIS A 240 -18.70 6.26 -13.99
CA HIS A 240 -18.13 7.36 -14.74
C HIS A 240 -16.71 7.66 -14.30
N PHE A 241 -15.89 8.12 -15.22
CA PHE A 241 -14.56 8.63 -14.95
C PHE A 241 -14.22 9.79 -15.89
N PHE A 242 -13.12 10.47 -15.62
CA PHE A 242 -12.73 11.68 -16.32
C PHE A 242 -11.35 11.52 -16.95
N VAL A 243 -11.23 11.97 -18.20
CA VAL A 243 -9.99 12.00 -18.98
C VAL A 243 -9.61 13.45 -19.21
N PRO A 244 -8.36 13.87 -18.94
CA PRO A 244 -7.96 15.27 -19.10
C PRO A 244 -8.00 15.69 -20.57
N ALA A 245 -8.08 17.00 -20.81
CA ALA A 245 -7.85 17.55 -22.14
C ALA A 245 -6.41 17.27 -22.61
N VAL A 246 -6.21 17.17 -23.93
CA VAL A 246 -4.90 16.84 -24.55
C VAL A 246 -3.77 17.80 -24.13
N ASN A 247 -4.10 19.06 -23.83
CA ASN A 247 -3.16 20.09 -23.43
C ASN A 247 -3.12 20.32 -21.91
N GLU A 248 -3.84 19.54 -21.12
CA GLU A 248 -3.91 19.66 -19.66
C GLU A 248 -3.19 18.54 -18.93
N SER A 249 -2.66 18.84 -17.75
CA SER A 249 -2.11 17.83 -16.85
C SER A 249 -3.22 17.25 -15.98
N MET A 250 -3.01 16.03 -15.49
CA MET A 250 -3.97 15.37 -14.62
C MET A 250 -4.08 16.07 -13.26
N ARG A 251 -5.25 15.89 -12.65
CA ARG A 251 -5.51 16.21 -11.24
C ARG A 251 -5.36 14.91 -10.48
N ILE A 252 -4.48 14.91 -9.49
CA ILE A 252 -3.94 13.70 -8.89
C ILE A 252 -4.40 13.65 -7.44
N MET A 253 -4.95 12.51 -7.04
CA MET A 253 -5.12 12.13 -5.64
C MET A 253 -4.00 11.16 -5.26
N PHE A 254 -3.44 11.28 -4.06
CA PHE A 254 -2.40 10.39 -3.54
C PHE A 254 -2.78 9.87 -2.16
N HIS A 255 -2.60 8.58 -1.92
CA HIS A 255 -2.81 7.93 -0.63
C HIS A 255 -1.85 6.75 -0.40
N SER A 256 -1.77 6.30 0.86
CA SER A 256 -1.06 5.10 1.30
C SER A 256 -1.77 4.49 2.51
N CYS A 257 -1.41 3.26 2.87
CA CYS A 257 -1.87 2.58 4.10
C CYS A 257 -3.41 2.53 4.19
N ASN A 258 -4.00 1.95 3.16
CA ASN A 258 -5.44 1.76 3.02
C ASN A 258 -5.83 0.39 3.60
N GLY A 259 -5.80 0.27 4.91
CA GLY A 259 -6.27 -0.89 5.66
C GLY A 259 -6.04 -0.70 7.15
N PHE A 260 -6.35 -1.71 7.95
CA PHE A 260 -6.16 -1.68 9.40
C PHE A 260 -5.15 -2.73 9.83
N SER A 261 -4.22 -2.33 10.70
CA SER A 261 -3.31 -3.26 11.36
C SER A 261 -4.10 -4.21 12.25
N VAL A 262 -3.58 -5.43 12.43
CA VAL A 262 -4.20 -6.44 13.31
C VAL A 262 -4.45 -5.88 14.71
N GLY A 263 -5.62 -6.18 15.26
CA GLY A 263 -6.02 -5.74 16.60
C GLY A 263 -6.52 -4.29 16.67
N THR A 264 -6.59 -3.58 15.55
CA THR A 264 -7.21 -2.25 15.51
C THR A 264 -8.73 -2.37 15.64
N ASP A 265 -9.31 -1.59 16.55
CA ASP A 265 -10.75 -1.43 16.67
C ASP A 265 -11.26 -0.53 15.51
N GLU A 266 -11.70 -1.14 14.41
CA GLU A 266 -12.12 -0.43 13.20
C GLU A 266 -13.30 0.53 13.46
N ASP A 267 -14.18 0.19 14.40
CA ASP A 267 -15.34 1.01 14.78
C ASP A 267 -14.90 2.31 15.48
N ALA A 268 -13.82 2.25 16.28
CA ALA A 268 -13.23 3.45 16.90
C ALA A 268 -12.65 4.45 15.88
N TRP A 269 -12.47 4.02 14.63
CA TRP A 269 -11.98 4.83 13.50
C TRP A 269 -13.05 5.07 12.43
N SER A 270 -14.31 4.69 12.68
CA SER A 270 -15.40 4.84 11.70
C SER A 270 -15.10 4.17 10.35
N GLY A 271 -14.34 3.07 10.35
CA GLY A 271 -13.91 2.39 9.13
C GLY A 271 -13.10 3.29 8.17
N PRO A 272 -13.18 3.07 6.84
CA PRO A 272 -12.43 3.83 5.83
C PRO A 272 -13.09 5.20 5.50
N ALA A 273 -13.49 5.97 6.52
CA ALA A 273 -14.32 7.17 6.39
C ALA A 273 -13.77 8.26 5.46
N LEU A 274 -12.44 8.42 5.36
CA LEU A 274 -11.83 9.48 4.52
C LEU A 274 -12.12 9.33 3.03
N TRP A 275 -12.47 8.13 2.56
CA TRP A 275 -12.91 7.93 1.19
C TRP A 275 -14.22 8.67 0.87
N ASN A 276 -15.04 9.00 1.88
CA ASN A 276 -16.19 9.90 1.70
C ASN A 276 -15.74 11.29 1.27
N ASP A 277 -14.66 11.82 1.86
CA ASP A 277 -14.13 13.13 1.46
C ASP A 277 -13.47 13.08 0.08
N VAL A 278 -12.74 12.01 -0.23
CA VAL A 278 -12.20 11.78 -1.59
C VAL A 278 -13.33 11.83 -2.62
N ASN A 279 -14.45 11.14 -2.37
CA ASN A 279 -15.61 11.12 -3.26
C ASN A 279 -16.29 12.51 -3.35
N ARG A 280 -16.35 13.28 -2.25
CA ARG A 280 -16.85 14.67 -2.27
C ARG A 280 -15.97 15.57 -3.15
N HIS A 281 -14.65 15.53 -2.98
CA HIS A 281 -13.71 16.29 -3.80
C HIS A 281 -13.76 15.86 -5.26
N HIS A 282 -13.85 14.55 -5.55
CA HIS A 282 -14.00 14.05 -6.91
C HIS A 282 -15.30 14.56 -7.57
N LYS A 283 -16.40 14.63 -6.82
CA LYS A 283 -17.67 15.16 -7.30
C LYS A 283 -17.62 16.66 -7.62
N GLU A 284 -16.93 17.44 -6.80
CA GLU A 284 -16.78 18.89 -7.00
C GLU A 284 -15.80 19.20 -8.14
N ARG A 285 -14.65 18.52 -8.14
CA ARG A 285 -13.57 18.71 -9.10
C ARG A 285 -12.87 17.38 -9.38
N PRO A 286 -13.24 16.69 -10.47
CA PRO A 286 -12.85 15.30 -10.70
C PRO A 286 -11.35 15.05 -10.68
N PHE A 287 -10.92 14.09 -9.88
CA PHE A 287 -9.59 13.49 -10.04
C PHE A 287 -9.53 12.71 -11.36
N HIS A 288 -8.38 12.79 -12.02
CA HIS A 288 -8.11 12.03 -13.24
C HIS A 288 -7.38 10.72 -12.95
N VAL A 289 -6.67 10.66 -11.83
CA VAL A 289 -5.90 9.50 -11.38
C VAL A 289 -5.76 9.54 -9.85
N MET A 290 -5.79 8.37 -9.21
CA MET A 290 -5.32 8.18 -7.84
C MET A 290 -4.04 7.33 -7.82
N LEU A 291 -3.06 7.78 -7.04
CA LEU A 291 -1.78 7.10 -6.87
C LEU A 291 -1.75 6.41 -5.51
N GLY A 292 -1.61 5.09 -5.51
CA GLY A 292 -1.46 4.27 -4.30
C GLY A 292 0.01 4.02 -3.98
N GLY A 293 0.52 4.61 -2.92
CA GLY A 293 1.92 4.53 -2.51
C GLY A 293 2.27 3.35 -1.60
N GLY A 294 1.72 2.16 -1.86
CA GLY A 294 1.90 1.00 -0.99
C GLY A 294 0.84 0.83 0.10
N ASP A 295 0.78 -0.38 0.67
CA ASP A 295 -0.21 -0.82 1.64
C ASP A 295 -1.64 -0.60 1.17
N GLN A 296 -1.97 -1.05 -0.05
CA GLN A 296 -3.35 -0.91 -0.54
C GLN A 296 -4.33 -1.83 0.19
N ILE A 297 -3.77 -2.84 0.86
CA ILE A 297 -4.45 -3.82 1.68
C ILE A 297 -3.49 -4.32 2.77
N TYR A 298 -4.03 -4.74 3.91
CA TYR A 298 -3.27 -5.34 5.01
C TYR A 298 -3.55 -6.84 5.08
N ASN A 299 -2.54 -7.66 4.78
CA ASN A 299 -2.63 -9.12 4.79
C ASN A 299 -2.07 -9.78 6.06
N ASP A 300 -1.65 -8.99 7.05
CA ASP A 300 -0.96 -9.46 8.28
C ASP A 300 -1.81 -10.36 9.16
N GLY A 301 -3.13 -10.30 9.04
CA GLY A 301 -4.02 -11.21 9.75
C GLY A 301 -3.75 -12.68 9.40
N ILE A 302 -3.05 -12.97 8.30
CA ILE A 302 -2.69 -14.32 7.86
C ILE A 302 -1.93 -15.10 8.95
N ARG A 303 -1.12 -14.39 9.77
CA ARG A 303 -0.32 -14.98 10.87
C ARG A 303 -1.06 -15.07 12.21
N VAL A 304 -2.18 -14.38 12.38
CA VAL A 304 -2.91 -14.32 13.65
C VAL A 304 -4.15 -15.20 13.62
N ASP A 305 -5.07 -14.90 12.69
CA ASP A 305 -6.34 -15.62 12.56
C ASP A 305 -6.40 -16.43 11.25
N GLY A 306 -5.32 -16.38 10.46
CA GLY A 306 -5.19 -17.07 9.20
C GLY A 306 -4.43 -18.40 9.27
N PRO A 307 -4.16 -18.99 8.10
CA PRO A 307 -3.54 -20.32 7.97
C PRO A 307 -2.09 -20.40 8.47
N LEU A 308 -1.42 -19.28 8.71
CA LEU A 308 -0.04 -19.27 9.22
C LEU A 308 0.05 -19.21 10.74
N ARG A 309 -1.06 -19.30 11.47
CA ARG A 309 -1.07 -19.30 12.94
C ARG A 309 -0.19 -20.41 13.52
N GLU A 310 -0.31 -21.64 13.01
CA GLU A 310 0.48 -22.78 13.50
C GLU A 310 1.99 -22.54 13.34
N TRP A 311 2.41 -22.02 12.18
CA TRP A 311 3.79 -21.64 11.92
C TRP A 311 4.27 -20.51 12.84
N THR A 312 3.40 -19.53 13.09
CA THR A 312 3.63 -18.38 13.97
C THR A 312 3.82 -18.80 15.42
N ASP A 313 3.07 -19.80 15.89
CA ASP A 313 3.13 -20.32 17.24
C ASP A 313 4.42 -21.11 17.54
N ILE A 314 5.21 -21.48 16.52
CA ILE A 314 6.48 -22.19 16.68
C ILE A 314 7.50 -21.31 17.40
N SER A 315 7.79 -21.68 18.64
CA SER A 315 8.71 -20.95 19.52
C SER A 315 10.19 -21.10 19.15
N ASN A 316 10.57 -22.22 18.54
CA ASN A 316 11.96 -22.53 18.18
C ASN A 316 12.28 -21.96 16.79
N PRO A 317 13.24 -21.01 16.67
CA PRO A 317 13.52 -20.33 15.40
C PRO A 317 13.97 -21.28 14.28
N LYS A 318 14.78 -22.30 14.62
CA LYS A 318 15.23 -23.29 13.64
C LYS A 318 14.06 -24.12 13.13
N LYS A 319 13.19 -24.62 14.02
CA LYS A 319 11.99 -25.38 13.60
C LYS A 319 11.06 -24.54 12.74
N ARG A 320 10.87 -23.27 13.09
CA ARG A 320 10.04 -22.33 12.34
C ARG A 320 10.61 -22.03 10.95
N ARG A 321 11.93 -21.84 10.85
CA ARG A 321 12.64 -21.64 9.58
C ARG A 321 12.54 -22.86 8.66
N HIS A 322 12.58 -24.08 9.20
CA HIS A 322 12.49 -25.30 8.40
C HIS A 322 11.06 -25.82 8.25
N PHE A 323 10.05 -25.01 8.61
CA PHE A 323 8.66 -25.41 8.47
C PHE A 323 8.28 -25.43 6.98
N PRO A 324 7.74 -26.55 6.46
CA PRO A 324 7.43 -26.67 5.05
C PRO A 324 6.22 -25.82 4.66
N PHE A 325 6.13 -25.49 3.36
CA PHE A 325 4.97 -24.83 2.77
C PHE A 325 4.29 -25.75 1.73
N PRO A 326 3.60 -26.81 2.18
CA PRO A 326 3.01 -27.80 1.29
C PRO A 326 1.81 -27.22 0.52
N GLU A 327 1.36 -27.91 -0.53
CA GLU A 327 0.24 -27.46 -1.38
C GLU A 327 -1.03 -27.16 -0.56
N LYS A 328 -1.29 -27.93 0.50
CA LYS A 328 -2.43 -27.67 1.40
C LYS A 328 -2.32 -26.30 2.09
N LEU A 329 -1.14 -25.93 2.57
CA LEU A 329 -0.94 -24.63 3.21
C LEU A 329 -0.96 -23.50 2.18
N ARG A 330 -0.39 -23.74 1.00
CA ARG A 330 -0.45 -22.83 -0.14
C ARG A 330 -1.90 -22.51 -0.54
N GLN A 331 -2.77 -23.52 -0.67
CA GLN A 331 -4.20 -23.34 -0.94
C GLN A 331 -4.91 -22.52 0.14
N ALA A 332 -4.62 -22.79 1.41
CA ALA A 332 -5.22 -22.04 2.51
C ALA A 332 -4.78 -20.57 2.52
N CYS A 333 -3.52 -20.28 2.18
CA CYS A 333 -3.01 -18.92 2.02
C CYS A 333 -3.66 -18.25 0.81
N ASP A 334 -3.73 -18.92 -0.34
CA ASP A 334 -4.36 -18.43 -1.56
C ASP A 334 -5.85 -18.08 -1.34
N ASP A 335 -6.60 -18.92 -0.63
CA ASP A 335 -7.96 -18.62 -0.17
C ASP A 335 -8.02 -17.38 0.72
N TYR A 336 -7.06 -17.23 1.65
CA TYR A 336 -7.01 -16.09 2.56
C TYR A 336 -6.81 -14.78 1.80
N TYR A 337 -5.79 -14.69 0.95
CA TYR A 337 -5.51 -13.48 0.16
C TYR A 337 -6.69 -13.15 -0.76
N LEU A 338 -7.23 -14.14 -1.49
CA LEU A 338 -8.40 -13.94 -2.36
C LEU A 338 -9.59 -13.34 -1.61
N LYS A 339 -9.94 -13.92 -0.45
CA LYS A 339 -11.06 -13.44 0.39
C LYS A 339 -10.79 -12.05 0.93
N ASN A 340 -9.56 -11.76 1.36
CA ASN A 340 -9.21 -10.45 1.90
C ASN A 340 -9.28 -9.37 0.81
N TYR A 341 -8.74 -9.64 -0.39
CA TYR A 341 -8.84 -8.72 -1.53
C TYR A 341 -10.30 -8.47 -1.94
N ILE A 342 -11.11 -9.53 -2.09
CA ILE A 342 -12.55 -9.37 -2.42
C ILE A 342 -13.26 -8.54 -1.34
N ARG A 343 -13.04 -8.83 -0.05
CA ARG A 343 -13.62 -8.08 1.07
C ARG A 343 -13.24 -6.61 1.00
N TRP A 344 -11.94 -6.34 0.94
CA TRP A 344 -11.40 -4.98 1.09
C TRP A 344 -11.72 -4.09 -0.11
N TYR A 345 -11.50 -4.57 -1.34
CA TYR A 345 -11.82 -3.80 -2.55
C TYR A 345 -13.32 -3.67 -2.81
N SER A 346 -14.16 -4.43 -2.11
CA SER A 346 -15.61 -4.26 -2.11
C SER A 346 -16.12 -3.36 -0.97
N THR A 347 -15.26 -2.91 -0.06
CA THR A 347 -15.67 -2.10 1.10
C THR A 347 -16.00 -0.66 0.66
N GLU A 348 -17.16 -0.15 1.05
CA GLU A 348 -17.52 1.26 0.84
C GLU A 348 -16.90 2.15 1.93
N PRO A 349 -16.49 3.39 1.61
CA PRO A 349 -16.67 4.13 0.35
C PRO A 349 -15.56 3.89 -0.71
N PHE A 350 -14.58 3.05 -0.40
CA PHE A 350 -13.41 2.79 -1.24
C PHE A 350 -13.79 2.13 -2.58
N ALA A 351 -14.75 1.20 -2.56
CA ALA A 351 -15.25 0.55 -3.76
C ALA A 351 -15.89 1.54 -4.75
N THR A 352 -16.66 2.52 -4.25
CA THR A 352 -17.18 3.63 -5.09
C THR A 352 -16.05 4.41 -5.77
N ALA A 353 -14.98 4.74 -5.04
CA ALA A 353 -13.83 5.46 -5.59
C ALA A 353 -13.11 4.64 -6.69
N ASN A 354 -12.88 3.34 -6.47
CA ASN A 354 -12.26 2.44 -7.45
C ASN A 354 -13.03 2.32 -8.76
N GLY A 355 -14.35 2.45 -8.74
CA GLY A 355 -15.17 2.43 -9.94
C GLY A 355 -15.17 3.75 -10.73
N GLN A 356 -14.56 4.82 -10.23
CA GLN A 356 -14.67 6.16 -10.82
C GLN A 356 -13.35 6.90 -10.99
N ILE A 357 -12.34 6.54 -10.21
CA ILE A 357 -11.01 7.16 -10.23
C ILE A 357 -10.00 6.10 -10.69
N PRO A 358 -9.37 6.26 -11.86
CA PRO A 358 -8.33 5.34 -12.30
C PRO A 358 -7.16 5.28 -11.31
N GLN A 359 -6.79 4.09 -10.85
CA GLN A 359 -5.67 3.89 -9.94
C GLN A 359 -4.35 3.61 -10.66
N VAL A 360 -3.23 3.92 -9.99
CA VAL A 360 -1.87 3.46 -10.31
C VAL A 360 -1.19 3.14 -8.99
N ASN A 361 -0.84 1.88 -8.75
CA ASN A 361 -0.39 1.44 -7.43
C ASN A 361 0.99 0.78 -7.48
N ILE A 362 1.81 1.10 -6.48
CA ILE A 362 2.90 0.24 -6.03
C ILE A 362 2.44 -0.52 -4.78
N TRP A 363 3.00 -1.70 -4.54
CA TRP A 363 2.83 -2.42 -3.28
C TRP A 363 3.91 -2.08 -2.26
N ASP A 364 3.59 -2.27 -0.98
CA ASP A 364 4.54 -2.29 0.13
C ASP A 364 4.51 -3.64 0.86
N ASP A 365 5.09 -3.74 2.05
CA ASP A 365 5.14 -4.99 2.81
C ASP A 365 3.78 -5.48 3.28
N HIS A 366 2.84 -4.64 3.75
CA HIS A 366 1.54 -5.14 4.22
C HIS A 366 0.66 -5.72 3.12
N ASP A 367 0.92 -5.40 1.84
CA ASP A 367 0.35 -6.11 0.70
C ASP A 367 0.78 -7.60 0.68
N ILE A 368 1.92 -7.93 1.29
CA ILE A 368 2.48 -9.28 1.46
C ILE A 368 2.29 -9.76 2.90
N ILE A 369 3.17 -9.30 3.79
CA ILE A 369 3.19 -9.42 5.24
C ILE A 369 4.18 -8.38 5.78
N ASP A 370 3.84 -7.75 6.91
CA ASP A 370 4.65 -6.79 7.66
C ASP A 370 6.17 -7.12 7.66
N GLY A 371 6.98 -6.14 7.22
CA GLY A 371 8.44 -6.21 7.16
C GLY A 371 9.03 -7.09 6.04
N PHE A 372 8.23 -7.54 5.06
CA PHE A 372 8.72 -8.39 3.97
C PHE A 372 9.90 -7.72 3.23
N GLY A 373 11.01 -8.46 3.11
CA GLY A 373 12.27 -7.99 2.53
C GLY A 373 13.29 -7.50 3.55
N SER A 374 12.88 -7.27 4.80
CA SER A 374 13.71 -6.64 5.83
C SER A 374 14.15 -7.57 6.96
N TYR A 375 13.66 -8.80 6.96
CA TYR A 375 14.18 -9.89 7.78
C TYR A 375 15.55 -10.38 7.28
N VAL A 376 16.25 -11.18 8.10
CA VAL A 376 17.52 -11.79 7.70
C VAL A 376 17.33 -12.73 6.50
N ASP A 377 18.29 -12.74 5.56
CA ASP A 377 18.20 -13.48 4.29
C ASP A 377 17.86 -14.97 4.51
N ASP A 378 18.53 -15.60 5.46
CA ASP A 378 18.32 -16.99 5.87
C ASP A 378 16.85 -17.31 6.22
N PHE A 379 16.14 -16.35 6.82
CA PHE A 379 14.75 -16.48 7.23
C PHE A 379 13.79 -16.15 6.08
N MET A 380 14.09 -15.09 5.30
CA MET A 380 13.37 -14.75 4.08
C MET A 380 13.39 -15.87 3.03
N ARG A 381 14.42 -16.72 3.03
CA ARG A 381 14.55 -17.87 2.14
C ARG A 381 13.74 -19.10 2.56
N CYS A 382 13.11 -19.11 3.73
CA CYS A 382 12.33 -20.27 4.16
C CYS A 382 11.11 -20.49 3.27
N ASP A 383 10.62 -21.74 3.26
CA ASP A 383 9.51 -22.17 2.42
C ASP A 383 8.26 -21.30 2.62
N VAL A 384 7.98 -20.88 3.85
CA VAL A 384 6.82 -20.04 4.17
C VAL A 384 6.93 -18.65 3.53
N PHE A 385 8.06 -17.95 3.67
CA PHE A 385 8.24 -16.61 3.09
C PHE A 385 8.21 -16.63 1.56
N ARG A 386 8.80 -17.66 0.94
CA ARG A 386 8.73 -17.87 -0.51
C ARG A 386 7.30 -18.15 -0.97
N GLY A 387 6.57 -18.98 -0.23
CA GLY A 387 5.18 -19.32 -0.47
C GLY A 387 4.23 -18.12 -0.41
N ILE A 388 4.30 -17.33 0.66
CA ILE A 388 3.47 -16.12 0.79
C ILE A 388 3.86 -15.04 -0.20
N GLY A 389 5.16 -14.85 -0.49
CA GLY A 389 5.62 -13.87 -1.47
C GLY A 389 5.00 -14.12 -2.84
N GLY A 390 5.06 -15.37 -3.33
CA GLY A 390 4.41 -15.76 -4.59
C GLY A 390 2.88 -15.63 -4.55
N THR A 391 2.25 -16.00 -3.44
CA THR A 391 0.78 -15.90 -3.28
C THR A 391 0.31 -14.44 -3.28
N ALA A 392 0.99 -13.56 -2.56
CA ALA A 392 0.69 -12.13 -2.53
C ALA A 392 0.90 -11.49 -3.91
N HIS A 393 2.02 -11.82 -4.58
CA HIS A 393 2.33 -11.32 -5.93
C HIS A 393 1.23 -11.66 -6.94
N LYS A 394 0.64 -12.87 -6.88
CA LYS A 394 -0.51 -13.25 -7.72
C LYS A 394 -1.67 -12.25 -7.62
N TYR A 395 -2.05 -11.88 -6.39
CA TYR A 395 -3.19 -10.95 -6.19
C TYR A 395 -2.81 -9.49 -6.41
N TYR A 396 -1.55 -9.11 -6.19
CA TYR A 396 -1.01 -7.83 -6.61
C TYR A 396 -1.15 -7.62 -8.13
N MET A 397 -0.74 -8.62 -8.93
CA MET A 397 -0.88 -8.57 -10.40
C MET A 397 -2.35 -8.48 -10.84
N LEU A 398 -3.22 -9.29 -10.23
CA LEU A 398 -4.63 -9.34 -10.59
C LEU A 398 -5.39 -8.05 -10.21
N PHE A 399 -5.37 -7.65 -8.94
CA PHE A 399 -6.22 -6.57 -8.42
C PHE A 399 -5.66 -5.18 -8.66
N GLN A 400 -4.33 -5.00 -8.62
CA GLN A 400 -3.73 -3.67 -8.69
C GLN A 400 -3.22 -3.32 -10.09
N HIS A 401 -2.74 -4.31 -10.87
CA HIS A 401 -2.22 -4.07 -12.23
C HIS A 401 -3.15 -4.52 -13.36
N HIS A 402 -4.13 -5.37 -13.05
CA HIS A 402 -4.99 -6.04 -14.04
C HIS A 402 -4.16 -6.81 -15.08
N LEU A 403 -3.19 -7.59 -14.58
CA LEU A 403 -2.31 -8.46 -15.37
C LEU A 403 -2.54 -9.93 -15.00
N PRO A 404 -2.29 -10.86 -15.94
CA PRO A 404 -2.24 -12.28 -15.63
C PRO A 404 -1.16 -12.55 -14.57
N PRO A 405 -1.45 -13.36 -13.54
CA PRO A 405 -0.47 -13.73 -12.54
C PRO A 405 0.51 -14.79 -13.07
N PRO A 406 1.56 -15.12 -12.29
CA PRO A 406 2.39 -16.30 -12.56
C PRO A 406 1.54 -17.58 -12.67
N VAL A 407 1.97 -18.51 -13.53
CA VAL A 407 1.24 -19.74 -13.85
C VAL A 407 1.09 -20.67 -12.63
N SER A 408 2.06 -20.66 -11.72
CA SER A 408 2.00 -21.37 -10.44
C SER A 408 2.87 -20.64 -9.41
N THR A 409 2.58 -20.87 -8.13
CA THR A 409 3.31 -20.31 -6.98
C THR A 409 4.12 -21.37 -6.23
N TYR A 410 5.04 -20.93 -5.37
CA TYR A 410 5.99 -21.80 -4.64
C TYR A 410 5.29 -22.81 -3.71
N THR A 411 5.78 -24.07 -3.70
CA THR A 411 5.42 -25.11 -2.72
C THR A 411 6.65 -25.91 -2.31
N SER A 412 6.70 -26.38 -1.06
CA SER A 412 7.79 -27.25 -0.58
C SER A 412 7.71 -28.67 -1.15
N ASP A 413 6.53 -29.09 -1.59
CA ASP A 413 6.28 -30.45 -2.08
C ASP A 413 6.87 -30.71 -3.48
N ARG A 414 7.25 -29.63 -4.20
CA ARG A 414 7.97 -29.72 -5.48
C ARG A 414 9.47 -29.57 -5.28
N THR A 415 10.22 -30.62 -5.60
CA THR A 415 11.68 -30.62 -5.58
C THR A 415 12.24 -29.57 -6.52
N THR A 416 13.13 -28.71 -6.01
CA THR A 416 14.01 -27.84 -6.81
C THR A 416 14.92 -28.70 -7.68
N THR A 417 14.60 -28.87 -8.96
CA THR A 417 15.65 -29.19 -9.94
C THR A 417 16.59 -27.98 -10.04
N THR A 418 17.84 -28.20 -10.47
CA THR A 418 18.92 -27.19 -10.54
C THR A 418 18.64 -25.95 -11.42
N GLU A 419 17.42 -25.80 -11.95
CA GLU A 419 16.95 -24.71 -12.81
C GLU A 419 15.56 -24.19 -12.36
N GLY A 420 15.36 -24.01 -11.05
CA GLY A 420 14.11 -23.46 -10.50
C GLY A 420 13.01 -24.52 -10.28
N GLN A 421 11.95 -24.11 -9.57
CA GLN A 421 10.74 -24.93 -9.45
C GLN A 421 9.93 -24.73 -10.74
N GLY A 422 9.95 -25.72 -11.64
CA GLY A 422 9.08 -25.71 -12.82
C GLY A 422 7.59 -25.72 -12.44
N LEU A 423 6.72 -25.50 -13.44
CA LEU A 423 5.26 -25.36 -13.28
C LEU A 423 4.64 -26.45 -12.38
N ASP A 424 3.80 -26.04 -11.43
CA ASP A 424 3.01 -26.95 -10.60
C ASP A 424 1.68 -27.33 -11.27
N PRO A 425 1.51 -28.54 -11.83
CA PRO A 425 0.28 -28.92 -12.50
C PRO A 425 -0.89 -29.09 -11.52
N ASN A 426 -0.63 -29.26 -10.22
CA ASN A 426 -1.70 -29.30 -9.21
C ASN A 426 -2.46 -27.96 -9.17
N GLN A 427 -1.73 -26.84 -9.28
CA GLN A 427 -2.31 -25.50 -9.30
C GLN A 427 -2.98 -25.17 -10.64
N LEU A 428 -2.77 -25.99 -11.67
CA LEU A 428 -3.41 -25.87 -12.99
C LEU A 428 -4.62 -26.80 -13.15
N MET A 429 -4.93 -27.62 -12.15
CA MET A 429 -6.15 -28.41 -12.14
C MET A 429 -7.35 -27.48 -12.11
N ASP A 430 -8.24 -27.64 -13.09
CA ASP A 430 -9.45 -26.83 -13.28
C ASP A 430 -9.20 -25.32 -13.24
N THR A 431 -7.99 -24.88 -13.58
CA THR A 431 -7.58 -23.49 -13.51
C THR A 431 -7.10 -23.02 -14.89
N TYR A 432 -7.48 -21.79 -15.24
CA TYR A 432 -6.99 -21.06 -16.39
C TYR A 432 -6.13 -19.90 -15.92
N VAL A 433 -4.97 -19.74 -16.53
CA VAL A 433 -4.11 -18.57 -16.38
C VAL A 433 -3.81 -18.04 -17.77
N ALA A 434 -4.09 -16.76 -18.01
CA ALA A 434 -3.78 -16.15 -19.30
C ALA A 434 -2.25 -16.05 -19.52
N PRO A 435 -1.79 -16.06 -20.78
CA PRO A 435 -0.39 -15.78 -21.09
C PRO A 435 0.05 -14.43 -20.52
N ALA A 436 1.31 -14.34 -20.06
CA ALA A 436 1.88 -13.09 -19.60
C ALA A 436 1.70 -11.97 -20.63
N LYS A 437 1.30 -10.79 -20.16
CA LYS A 437 1.00 -9.62 -20.98
C LYS A 437 2.07 -8.56 -20.78
N SER A 438 2.66 -8.05 -21.87
CA SER A 438 3.55 -6.90 -21.81
C SER A 438 2.76 -5.59 -21.96
N ASP A 439 3.02 -4.60 -21.11
CA ASP A 439 2.58 -3.22 -21.32
C ASP A 439 3.80 -2.28 -21.30
N PRO A 440 3.94 -1.36 -22.27
CA PRO A 440 5.05 -0.40 -22.31
C PRO A 440 5.08 0.58 -21.13
N SER A 441 4.03 0.66 -20.30
CA SER A 441 4.07 1.42 -19.04
C SER A 441 5.03 0.82 -18.02
N TYR A 442 5.35 -0.47 -18.10
CA TYR A 442 6.23 -1.13 -17.14
C TYR A 442 7.71 -1.08 -17.54
N ILE A 443 8.56 -0.96 -16.53
CA ILE A 443 10.02 -1.14 -16.58
C ILE A 443 10.32 -2.36 -15.72
N VAL A 444 10.37 -3.53 -16.39
CA VAL A 444 10.53 -4.82 -15.73
C VAL A 444 12.01 -5.07 -15.41
N GLY A 445 12.31 -5.46 -14.18
CA GLY A 445 13.66 -5.82 -13.74
C GLY A 445 14.23 -6.98 -14.55
N THR A 446 15.54 -7.04 -14.75
CA THR A 446 16.16 -8.10 -15.58
C THR A 446 16.39 -9.41 -14.83
N GLN A 447 16.45 -9.35 -13.50
CA GLN A 447 16.66 -10.50 -12.64
C GLN A 447 15.46 -10.69 -11.72
N PRO A 448 15.10 -11.93 -11.39
CA PRO A 448 14.08 -12.18 -10.38
C PRO A 448 14.55 -11.71 -9.00
N GLY A 449 13.58 -11.32 -8.18
CA GLY A 449 13.77 -11.03 -6.77
C GLY A 449 14.24 -12.26 -5.98
N PRO A 450 14.99 -12.09 -4.88
CA PRO A 450 15.62 -13.20 -4.18
C PRO A 450 14.62 -14.09 -3.41
N TYR A 451 13.42 -13.58 -3.11
CA TYR A 451 12.44 -14.26 -2.25
C TYR A 451 11.13 -14.56 -2.98
N VAL A 452 10.56 -13.57 -3.68
CA VAL A 452 9.34 -13.75 -4.50
C VAL A 452 9.63 -14.55 -5.77
N ALA A 453 10.89 -14.54 -6.24
CA ALA A 453 11.35 -15.17 -7.48
C ALA A 453 10.65 -14.67 -8.76
N GLU A 454 10.07 -13.47 -8.69
CA GLU A 454 9.42 -12.75 -9.80
C GLU A 454 10.22 -11.49 -10.15
N HIS A 455 9.95 -10.89 -11.30
CA HIS A 455 10.62 -9.67 -11.75
C HIS A 455 9.91 -8.42 -11.22
N SER A 456 10.67 -7.40 -10.80
CA SER A 456 10.07 -6.15 -10.30
C SER A 456 9.30 -5.41 -11.38
N HIS A 457 8.14 -4.84 -11.05
CA HIS A 457 7.29 -4.08 -11.96
C HIS A 457 7.30 -2.58 -11.64
N ASN A 458 8.35 -1.89 -12.08
CA ASN A 458 8.43 -0.42 -12.00
C ASN A 458 7.57 0.20 -13.10
N MET A 459 7.15 1.46 -12.97
CA MET A 459 6.19 2.09 -13.88
C MET A 459 6.62 3.46 -14.34
N PHE A 460 6.48 3.74 -15.64
CA PHE A 460 6.51 5.08 -16.20
C PHE A 460 5.18 5.41 -16.88
N ALA A 461 4.63 6.59 -16.60
CA ALA A 461 3.46 7.11 -17.29
C ALA A 461 3.52 8.63 -17.43
N ARG A 462 2.83 9.18 -18.44
CA ARG A 462 2.53 10.62 -18.50
C ARG A 462 1.25 10.89 -17.73
N LEU A 463 1.25 11.81 -16.78
CA LEU A 463 0.03 12.25 -16.08
C LEU A 463 -0.53 13.50 -16.77
N GLY A 464 -0.99 13.32 -18.00
CA GLY A 464 -1.44 14.40 -18.88
C GLY A 464 -0.29 15.09 -19.63
N ALA A 465 -0.46 16.37 -19.93
CA ALA A 465 0.40 17.08 -20.87
C ALA A 465 1.86 17.27 -20.40
N ARG A 466 2.08 17.61 -19.11
CA ARG A 466 3.38 18.12 -18.63
C ARG A 466 3.96 17.40 -17.40
N ILE A 467 3.29 16.37 -16.90
CA ILE A 467 3.74 15.62 -15.71
C ILE A 467 4.21 14.24 -16.13
N ALA A 468 5.46 13.89 -15.80
CA ALA A 468 5.95 12.52 -15.79
C ALA A 468 5.64 11.85 -14.45
N PHE A 469 5.35 10.56 -14.46
CA PHE A 469 5.22 9.72 -13.27
C PHE A 469 6.21 8.57 -13.34
N LEU A 470 6.82 8.28 -12.20
CA LEU A 470 7.70 7.14 -11.99
C LEU A 470 7.32 6.44 -10.67
N GLY A 471 6.88 5.19 -10.74
CA GLY A 471 6.65 4.34 -9.56
C GLY A 471 7.72 3.26 -9.46
N ILE A 472 8.34 3.11 -8.28
CA ILE A 472 9.38 2.10 -8.04
C ILE A 472 8.80 0.95 -7.22
N ASP A 473 8.93 -0.26 -7.73
CA ASP A 473 8.66 -1.49 -6.99
C ASP A 473 9.85 -1.77 -6.08
N ALA A 474 9.70 -1.40 -4.81
CA ALA A 474 10.74 -1.47 -3.80
C ALA A 474 10.63 -2.72 -2.91
N ARG A 475 9.83 -3.73 -3.29
CA ARG A 475 9.63 -4.95 -2.48
C ARG A 475 10.04 -6.24 -3.20
N THR A 476 9.86 -6.33 -4.52
CA THR A 476 10.21 -7.57 -5.25
C THR A 476 11.70 -7.93 -5.14
N GLU A 477 12.58 -6.96 -5.31
CA GLU A 477 14.05 -7.14 -5.28
C GLU A 477 14.66 -6.91 -3.90
N ARG A 478 13.85 -6.50 -2.92
CA ARG A 478 14.34 -6.01 -1.63
C ARG A 478 14.99 -7.13 -0.82
N THR A 479 16.09 -6.76 -0.19
CA THR A 479 16.75 -7.46 0.90
C THR A 479 17.01 -6.47 2.03
N ARG A 480 17.44 -6.98 3.19
CA ARG A 480 17.88 -6.15 4.32
C ARG A 480 19.01 -5.16 3.98
N HIS A 481 19.73 -5.38 2.88
CA HIS A 481 20.88 -4.56 2.51
C HIS A 481 20.65 -3.71 1.25
N GLN A 482 19.71 -4.11 0.41
CA GLN A 482 19.49 -3.53 -0.92
C GLN A 482 18.00 -3.44 -1.22
N ILE A 483 17.54 -2.32 -1.77
CA ILE A 483 16.12 -2.14 -2.13
C ILE A 483 15.86 -2.61 -3.56
N ASN A 484 16.65 -2.14 -4.52
CA ASN A 484 16.59 -2.60 -5.91
C ASN A 484 17.99 -2.94 -6.45
N TYR A 485 18.03 -3.79 -7.47
CA TYR A 485 19.29 -4.07 -8.17
C TYR A 485 19.82 -2.80 -8.87
N PRO A 486 21.15 -2.57 -8.87
CA PRO A 486 21.76 -1.46 -9.62
C PRO A 486 21.33 -1.42 -11.10
N GLU A 487 21.23 -2.58 -11.74
CA GLU A 487 20.81 -2.72 -13.14
C GLU A 487 19.33 -2.32 -13.34
N THR A 488 18.47 -2.60 -12.36
CA THR A 488 17.07 -2.17 -12.37
C THR A 488 16.97 -0.64 -12.30
N TYR A 489 17.79 0.00 -11.46
CA TYR A 489 17.88 1.46 -11.48
C TYR A 489 18.40 2.02 -12.81
N ASP A 490 19.39 1.38 -13.44
CA ASP A 490 19.88 1.82 -14.75
C ASP A 490 18.79 1.74 -15.83
N LEU A 491 17.93 0.71 -15.82
CA LEU A 491 16.76 0.61 -16.69
C LEU A 491 15.77 1.75 -16.44
N ILE A 492 15.45 2.01 -15.16
CA ILE A 492 14.54 3.07 -14.73
C ILE A 492 15.00 4.44 -15.25
N PHE A 493 16.27 4.80 -14.98
CA PHE A 493 16.81 6.10 -15.38
C PHE A 493 17.03 6.21 -16.89
N SER A 494 17.36 5.11 -17.57
CA SER A 494 17.46 5.08 -19.03
C SER A 494 16.11 5.33 -19.68
N ARG A 495 15.05 4.67 -19.18
CA ARG A 495 13.67 4.90 -19.65
C ARG A 495 13.22 6.33 -19.40
N LEU A 496 13.40 6.84 -18.18
CA LEU A 496 13.02 8.21 -17.83
C LEU A 496 13.73 9.25 -18.71
N ARG A 497 15.04 9.11 -18.90
CA ARG A 497 15.84 10.00 -19.76
C ARG A 497 15.36 9.97 -21.21
N HIS A 498 15.03 8.79 -21.73
CA HIS A 498 14.49 8.64 -23.08
C HIS A 498 13.18 9.42 -23.25
N GLU A 499 12.22 9.20 -22.34
CA GLU A 499 10.91 9.83 -22.39
C GLU A 499 10.97 11.35 -22.25
N LEU A 500 11.80 11.85 -21.33
CA LEU A 500 12.02 13.30 -21.15
C LEU A 500 12.65 13.94 -22.38
N ARG A 501 13.63 13.27 -23.00
CA ARG A 501 14.28 13.73 -24.23
C ARG A 501 13.29 13.78 -25.39
N THR A 502 12.55 12.70 -25.62
CA THR A 502 11.53 12.64 -26.67
C THR A 502 10.46 13.71 -26.48
N ALA A 503 10.00 13.95 -25.24
CA ALA A 503 9.07 15.03 -24.96
C ALA A 503 9.66 16.42 -25.27
N ALA A 504 10.91 16.67 -24.89
CA ALA A 504 11.60 17.92 -25.19
C ALA A 504 11.79 18.14 -26.71
N GLU A 505 12.24 17.12 -27.44
CA GLU A 505 12.45 17.16 -28.89
C GLU A 505 11.14 17.36 -29.67
N SER A 506 10.01 16.87 -29.14
CA SER A 506 8.67 17.09 -29.73
C SER A 506 8.11 18.50 -29.53
N GLY A 507 8.82 19.38 -28.83
CA GLY A 507 8.35 20.73 -28.48
C GLY A 507 7.29 20.76 -27.37
N ARG A 508 7.06 19.63 -26.69
CA ARG A 508 6.12 19.49 -25.56
C ARG A 508 6.83 18.90 -24.34
N PRO A 509 7.84 19.61 -23.80
CA PRO A 509 8.64 19.10 -22.68
C PRO A 509 7.78 18.83 -21.45
N LEU A 510 8.06 17.72 -20.79
CA LEU A 510 7.57 17.47 -19.43
C LEU A 510 8.26 18.46 -18.48
N LYS A 511 7.53 18.96 -17.49
CA LYS A 511 7.96 20.02 -16.56
C LYS A 511 8.01 19.56 -15.11
N HIS A 512 7.20 18.58 -14.77
CA HIS A 512 7.19 17.94 -13.46
C HIS A 512 7.49 16.45 -13.59
N LEU A 513 8.17 15.90 -12.59
CA LEU A 513 8.31 14.47 -12.35
C LEU A 513 7.74 14.17 -10.97
N ILE A 514 6.75 13.28 -10.91
CA ILE A 514 6.23 12.71 -9.68
C ILE A 514 6.88 11.34 -9.51
N LEU A 515 7.69 11.20 -8.46
CA LEU A 515 8.27 9.93 -8.04
C LEU A 515 7.44 9.34 -6.91
N LEU A 516 6.99 8.10 -7.05
CA LEU A 516 6.25 7.36 -6.03
C LEU A 516 7.14 6.27 -5.43
N LEU A 517 7.31 6.33 -4.11
CA LEU A 517 8.02 5.36 -3.29
C LEU A 517 7.06 4.86 -2.20
N GLY A 518 7.17 3.59 -1.78
CA GLY A 518 6.38 3.08 -0.65
C GLY A 518 6.77 3.81 0.65
N ILE A 519 8.08 3.92 0.86
CA ILE A 519 8.67 4.47 2.08
C ILE A 519 9.22 5.89 1.84
N PRO A 520 9.01 6.85 2.77
CA PRO A 520 9.50 8.22 2.66
C PRO A 520 11.03 8.29 2.58
N ILE A 521 11.53 9.19 1.74
CA ILE A 521 12.97 9.33 1.52
C ILE A 521 13.57 10.53 2.28
N ALA A 522 12.85 11.65 2.42
CA ALA A 522 13.27 12.82 3.20
C ALA A 522 12.52 12.90 4.53
N TYR A 523 12.92 12.06 5.49
CA TYR A 523 12.23 11.86 6.76
C TYR A 523 13.20 11.85 7.96
N PRO A 524 12.75 12.19 9.19
CA PRO A 524 13.62 12.13 10.36
C PRO A 524 14.24 10.75 10.54
N ARG A 525 15.56 10.73 10.79
CA ARG A 525 16.28 9.49 11.05
C ARG A 525 15.77 8.91 12.35
N LEU A 526 15.20 7.71 12.30
CA LEU A 526 14.63 7.05 13.46
C LEU A 526 15.68 6.24 14.24
N THR A 527 16.91 6.05 13.74
CA THR A 527 17.96 5.18 14.32
C THR A 527 18.31 5.40 15.81
N TRP A 528 17.96 6.56 16.37
CA TRP A 528 18.15 6.88 17.78
C TRP A 528 16.99 6.40 18.67
N LEU A 529 15.83 6.13 18.09
CA LEU A 529 14.60 5.77 18.80
C LEU A 529 14.75 4.43 19.52
N GLU A 530 15.51 3.49 18.95
CA GLU A 530 15.91 2.27 19.67
C GLU A 530 16.60 2.57 21.00
N ASN A 531 17.50 3.57 21.03
CA ASN A 531 18.25 3.92 22.23
C ASN A 531 17.37 4.57 23.30
N VAL A 532 16.32 5.29 22.89
CA VAL A 532 15.33 5.86 23.81
C VAL A 532 14.43 4.77 24.38
N PHE A 533 13.93 3.87 23.54
CA PHE A 533 13.07 2.77 23.98
C PHE A 533 13.81 1.74 24.84
N ARG A 534 15.12 1.57 24.63
CA ARG A 534 16.02 0.74 25.46
C ARG A 534 16.57 1.46 26.69
N SER A 535 16.23 2.74 26.89
CA SER A 535 16.75 3.51 28.02
C SER A 535 16.24 2.99 29.38
N PRO A 536 17.10 2.85 30.41
CA PRO A 536 16.71 2.41 31.76
C PRO A 536 15.61 3.26 32.40
N ILE A 537 15.44 4.51 31.96
CA ILE A 537 14.40 5.45 32.43
C ILE A 537 12.98 5.02 32.05
N MET A 538 12.81 4.19 31.01
CA MET A 538 11.50 3.63 30.63
C MET A 538 11.06 2.50 31.57
N GLY A 539 11.98 1.89 32.32
CA GLY A 539 11.67 0.82 33.27
C GLY A 539 10.66 1.23 34.35
N PRO A 540 10.91 2.34 35.08
CA PRO A 540 9.95 2.89 36.05
C PRO A 540 8.59 3.25 35.46
N VAL A 541 8.53 3.81 34.24
CA VAL A 541 7.28 4.19 33.57
C VAL A 541 6.45 2.96 33.21
N LYS A 542 7.08 1.93 32.64
CA LYS A 542 6.44 0.63 32.34
C LYS A 542 5.96 -0.06 33.62
N PHE A 543 6.75 0.01 34.69
CA PHE A 543 6.41 -0.57 35.99
C PHE A 543 5.22 0.15 36.65
N LEU A 544 5.19 1.49 36.66
CA LEU A 544 4.08 2.26 37.23
C LEU A 544 2.76 2.04 36.47
N ASN A 545 2.80 1.96 35.14
CA ASN A 545 1.61 1.68 34.33
C ASN A 545 1.03 0.28 34.67
N ARG A 546 1.89 -0.73 34.77
CA ARG A 546 1.50 -2.11 35.09
C ARG A 546 1.05 -2.31 36.55
N ARG A 547 1.58 -1.52 37.49
CA ARG A 547 1.37 -1.71 38.94
C ARG A 547 0.16 -0.94 39.48
N PHE A 548 -0.16 0.23 38.92
CA PHE A 548 -1.09 1.16 39.56
C PHE A 548 -2.34 1.51 38.76
N GLY A 549 -2.45 1.18 37.47
CA GLY A 549 -3.68 1.45 36.68
C GLY A 549 -4.13 2.92 36.65
N LEU A 550 -3.32 3.86 37.15
CA LEU A 550 -3.65 5.27 37.35
C LEU A 550 -3.38 6.12 36.10
N ALA A 551 -3.73 5.56 34.94
CA ALA A 551 -3.87 6.24 33.66
C ALA A 551 -4.82 5.41 32.77
N GLY A 552 -6.02 5.10 33.30
CA GLY A 552 -7.09 4.45 32.55
C GLY A 552 -7.52 5.34 31.38
N GLY A 553 -6.94 5.09 30.20
CA GLY A 553 -7.29 5.75 28.95
C GLY A 553 -6.13 5.99 27.98
N VAL A 554 -4.86 5.94 28.40
CA VAL A 554 -3.75 6.43 27.54
C VAL A 554 -2.71 5.36 27.15
N PHE A 555 -2.66 4.18 27.79
CA PHE A 555 -1.55 3.23 27.55
C PHE A 555 -1.89 1.72 27.67
N ASN A 556 -3.16 1.30 27.56
CA ASN A 556 -3.54 -0.11 27.79
C ASN A 556 -3.61 -1.03 26.54
N HIS A 557 -3.37 -0.52 25.35
CA HIS A 557 -3.01 -1.34 24.17
C HIS A 557 -1.90 -0.63 23.39
N PHE A 558 -0.67 -0.71 23.90
CA PHE A 558 0.51 -0.19 23.21
C PHE A 558 0.93 -1.16 22.10
N ASP A 559 0.12 -1.23 21.04
CA ASP A 559 0.32 -2.06 19.84
C ASP A 559 0.63 -1.19 18.62
N GLY A 560 1.57 -0.26 18.81
CA GLY A 560 2.01 0.71 17.79
C GLY A 560 3.40 1.29 18.04
N SER A 561 4.11 0.83 19.08
CA SER A 561 5.56 1.04 19.20
C SER A 561 6.37 -0.01 18.44
N VAL A 562 5.72 -1.11 18.03
CA VAL A 562 6.33 -2.26 17.37
C VAL A 562 6.48 -1.98 15.88
N ASP A 563 5.40 -1.54 15.21
CA ASP A 563 5.39 -1.06 13.81
C ASP A 563 6.51 -0.01 13.59
N LEU A 564 6.56 1.06 14.40
CA LEU A 564 7.56 2.11 14.29
C LEU A 564 9.03 1.67 14.53
N LEU A 565 9.25 0.55 15.23
CA LEU A 565 10.58 -0.04 15.45
C LEU A 565 10.96 -1.01 14.32
N ASP A 566 9.98 -1.64 13.68
CA ASP A 566 10.16 -2.51 12.52
C ASP A 566 10.43 -1.67 11.24
N ASP A 567 9.79 -0.50 11.08
CA ASP A 567 10.05 0.52 10.02
C ASP A 567 11.51 1.03 9.97
N LEU A 568 12.25 0.86 11.06
CA LEU A 568 13.53 1.51 11.28
C LEU A 568 14.63 1.06 10.31
N ASP A 569 14.70 -0.25 10.07
CA ASP A 569 15.67 -0.87 9.15
C ASP A 569 15.16 -0.77 7.69
N ASP A 570 13.84 -0.59 7.49
CA ASP A 570 13.16 -0.53 6.18
C ASP A 570 13.31 0.82 5.49
N HIS A 571 13.50 1.88 6.29
CA HIS A 571 13.63 3.24 5.79
C HIS A 571 14.86 3.46 4.91
N TYR A 572 14.69 4.25 3.83
CA TYR A 572 15.80 4.78 3.04
C TYR A 572 16.86 5.51 3.91
N THR A 573 16.45 6.07 5.05
CA THR A 573 17.33 6.79 5.98
C THR A 573 18.15 5.89 6.90
N ALA A 574 17.88 4.57 6.90
CA ALA A 574 18.61 3.56 7.66
C ALA A 574 20.06 3.47 7.18
N ARG A 575 20.97 3.08 8.09
CA ARG A 575 22.42 3.09 7.84
C ARG A 575 22.81 2.24 6.62
N THR A 576 22.15 1.11 6.42
CA THR A 576 22.36 0.16 5.31
C THR A 576 22.01 0.78 3.96
N HIS A 577 20.91 1.54 3.88
CA HIS A 577 20.40 2.08 2.62
C HIS A 577 20.94 3.47 2.26
N LYS A 578 21.75 4.12 3.12
CA LYS A 578 22.26 5.49 2.87
C LYS A 578 22.99 5.67 1.55
N LYS A 579 23.80 4.69 1.13
CA LYS A 579 24.56 4.76 -0.14
C LYS A 579 23.62 4.71 -1.34
N GLU A 580 22.69 3.76 -1.33
CA GLU A 580 21.66 3.57 -2.36
C GLU A 580 20.73 4.79 -2.43
N ARG A 581 20.26 5.29 -1.28
CA ARG A 581 19.50 6.54 -1.15
C ARG A 581 20.25 7.73 -1.76
N GLY A 582 21.53 7.89 -1.41
CA GLY A 582 22.36 8.97 -1.95
C GLY A 582 22.43 8.93 -3.46
N ALA A 583 22.72 7.76 -4.03
CA ALA A 583 22.80 7.57 -5.48
C ALA A 583 21.47 7.81 -6.20
N LEU A 584 20.35 7.36 -5.62
CA LEU A 584 19.00 7.63 -6.15
C LEU A 584 18.72 9.14 -6.21
N VAL A 585 18.95 9.85 -5.10
CA VAL A 585 18.71 11.29 -5.00
C VAL A 585 19.63 12.07 -5.96
N GLU A 586 20.91 11.75 -6.03
CA GLU A 586 21.87 12.41 -6.92
C GLU A 586 21.53 12.18 -8.41
N ARG A 587 21.06 10.98 -8.78
CA ARG A 587 20.61 10.72 -10.15
C ARG A 587 19.32 11.45 -10.51
N LEU A 588 18.40 11.63 -9.56
CA LEU A 588 17.23 12.49 -9.73
C LEU A 588 17.66 13.95 -9.93
N GLN A 589 18.62 14.45 -9.16
CA GLN A 589 19.19 15.80 -9.34
C GLN A 589 19.83 15.96 -10.73
N ALA A 590 20.55 14.94 -11.22
CA ALA A 590 21.11 14.95 -12.56
C ALA A 590 20.01 15.03 -13.63
N ILE A 591 18.93 14.24 -13.52
CA ILE A 591 17.76 14.31 -14.42
C ILE A 591 17.12 15.71 -14.38
N ALA A 592 16.90 16.27 -13.20
CA ALA A 592 16.34 17.61 -13.03
C ALA A 592 17.20 18.66 -13.76
N SER A 593 18.52 18.57 -13.61
CA SER A 593 19.47 19.47 -14.29
C SER A 593 19.55 19.24 -15.82
N GLU A 594 19.43 18.00 -16.29
CA GLU A 594 19.53 17.65 -17.72
C GLU A 594 18.30 18.14 -18.50
N PHE A 595 17.10 18.04 -17.91
CA PHE A 595 15.83 18.30 -18.60
C PHE A 595 15.05 19.51 -18.09
N SER A 596 15.58 20.23 -17.09
CA SER A 596 14.89 21.32 -16.40
C SER A 596 13.49 20.90 -15.90
N VAL A 597 13.43 19.75 -15.24
CA VAL A 597 12.22 19.16 -14.64
C VAL A 597 12.23 19.33 -13.13
N ARG A 598 11.11 19.77 -12.55
CA ARG A 598 10.92 19.83 -11.10
C ARG A 598 10.44 18.48 -10.57
N ILE A 599 11.10 17.96 -9.54
CA ILE A 599 10.78 16.66 -8.95
C ILE A 599 9.97 16.85 -7.67
N THR A 600 8.86 16.12 -7.56
CA THR A 600 8.06 15.94 -6.33
C THR A 600 8.02 14.45 -6.01
N ILE A 601 8.30 14.10 -4.76
CA ILE A 601 8.35 12.73 -4.27
C ILE A 601 7.13 12.48 -3.39
N LEU A 602 6.44 11.38 -3.60
CA LEU A 602 5.32 10.90 -2.82
C LEU A 602 5.77 9.66 -2.05
N GLY A 603 5.49 9.59 -0.75
CA GLY A 603 5.80 8.45 0.11
C GLY A 603 4.77 8.25 1.22
N GLY A 604 4.62 7.00 1.67
CA GLY A 604 3.61 6.54 2.63
C GLY A 604 4.21 5.84 3.84
N ASP A 605 3.67 4.67 4.19
CA ASP A 605 4.19 3.70 5.19
C ASP A 605 4.13 4.15 6.66
N VAL A 606 4.68 5.31 7.01
CA VAL A 606 4.97 5.74 8.39
C VAL A 606 3.76 6.22 9.22
N HIS A 607 2.55 6.16 8.66
CA HIS A 607 1.26 6.64 9.21
C HIS A 607 1.31 8.06 9.81
N LEU A 608 2.25 8.90 9.39
CA LEU A 608 2.48 10.23 9.95
C LEU A 608 2.75 11.25 8.86
N ALA A 609 1.81 12.19 8.71
CA ALA A 609 1.93 13.21 7.68
C ALA A 609 3.13 14.12 7.94
N ALA A 610 3.90 14.42 6.89
CA ALA A 610 4.99 15.37 6.92
C ALA A 610 5.28 15.95 5.53
N LEU A 611 6.04 17.05 5.48
CA LEU A 611 6.59 17.56 4.24
C LEU A 611 8.11 17.66 4.36
N GLY A 612 8.80 16.71 3.74
CA GLY A 612 10.26 16.72 3.60
C GLY A 612 10.68 17.53 2.38
N ARG A 613 11.96 17.93 2.34
CA ARG A 613 12.55 18.56 1.15
C ARG A 613 14.05 18.36 1.09
N PHE A 614 14.56 18.20 -0.12
CA PHE A 614 15.97 18.41 -0.47
C PHE A 614 16.12 19.80 -1.07
N TYR A 615 17.30 20.42 -0.92
CA TYR A 615 17.61 21.73 -1.52
C TYR A 615 19.12 21.99 -1.52
N SER A 616 19.57 22.91 -2.38
CA SER A 616 20.96 23.36 -2.41
C SER A 616 21.35 23.99 -1.07
N HIS A 617 22.54 23.65 -0.57
CA HIS A 617 23.07 24.22 0.67
C HIS A 617 23.07 25.77 0.58
N PRO A 618 22.56 26.52 1.59
CA PRO A 618 22.35 27.97 1.49
C PRO A 618 23.58 28.79 1.07
N ARG A 619 24.79 28.32 1.40
CA ARG A 619 26.07 28.92 0.96
C ARG A 619 26.23 29.06 -0.55
N LEU A 620 25.52 28.25 -1.34
CA LEU A 620 25.55 28.30 -2.80
C LEU A 620 24.76 29.48 -3.37
N ASN A 621 23.87 30.07 -2.57
CA ASN A 621 23.06 31.23 -2.94
C ASN A 621 22.28 31.04 -4.26
N ILE A 622 21.65 29.87 -4.41
CA ILE A 622 20.84 29.50 -5.57
C ILE A 622 19.37 29.71 -5.20
N ALA A 623 18.64 30.47 -6.02
CA ALA A 623 17.20 30.62 -5.85
C ALA A 623 16.47 29.33 -6.23
N THR A 624 15.41 28.96 -5.50
CA THR A 624 14.77 27.65 -5.60
C THR A 624 14.27 27.33 -7.02
N GLU A 625 13.77 28.32 -7.74
CA GLU A 625 13.34 28.22 -9.14
C GLU A 625 14.47 27.80 -10.09
N ASN A 626 15.74 28.03 -9.73
CA ASN A 626 16.92 27.61 -10.48
C ASN A 626 17.64 26.41 -9.82
N ASP A 627 17.15 25.95 -8.67
CA ASP A 627 17.78 24.89 -7.89
C ASP A 627 17.26 23.51 -8.33
N HIS A 628 18.05 22.78 -9.11
CA HIS A 628 17.73 21.41 -9.52
C HIS A 628 17.80 20.41 -8.35
N ARG A 629 18.37 20.79 -7.21
CA ARG A 629 18.41 19.97 -5.98
C ARG A 629 17.15 20.11 -5.14
N TYR A 630 16.35 21.16 -5.37
CA TYR A 630 15.08 21.33 -4.69
C TYR A 630 14.06 20.28 -5.12
N MET A 631 13.67 19.43 -4.17
CA MET A 631 12.69 18.36 -4.36
C MET A 631 11.81 18.29 -3.13
N ALA A 632 10.51 18.51 -3.29
CA ALA A 632 9.54 18.34 -2.20
C ALA A 632 9.22 16.84 -2.04
N ASN A 633 9.15 16.36 -0.80
CA ASN A 633 8.68 15.02 -0.47
C ASN A 633 7.39 15.13 0.37
N VAL A 634 6.26 14.86 -0.27
CA VAL A 634 4.96 14.73 0.39
C VAL A 634 4.91 13.37 1.05
N VAL A 635 4.78 13.35 2.38
CA VAL A 635 4.62 12.14 3.16
C VAL A 635 3.17 12.07 3.64
N SER A 636 2.39 11.13 3.07
CA SER A 636 1.03 10.89 3.53
C SER A 636 1.04 10.14 4.86
N SER A 637 -0.01 10.37 5.64
CA SER A 637 -0.40 9.46 6.71
C SER A 637 -1.24 8.35 6.11
N ALA A 638 -1.63 7.37 6.92
CA ALA A 638 -2.60 6.38 6.49
C ALA A 638 -3.94 7.04 6.13
N ILE A 639 -4.53 6.65 5.01
CA ILE A 639 -5.90 7.08 4.68
C ILE A 639 -6.93 6.38 5.55
N THR A 640 -6.63 5.16 5.99
CA THR A 640 -7.55 4.30 6.75
C THR A 640 -7.00 3.98 8.14
N ASN A 641 -5.74 3.54 8.23
CA ASN A 641 -5.17 3.03 9.47
C ASN A 641 -5.03 4.10 10.57
N LYS A 642 -4.83 3.63 11.81
CA LYS A 642 -4.58 4.51 12.96
C LYS A 642 -3.22 5.24 12.80
N PRO A 643 -3.14 6.56 13.05
CA PRO A 643 -1.87 7.27 13.12
C PRO A 643 -1.07 6.88 14.39
N PRO A 644 0.24 7.18 14.44
CA PRO A 644 1.03 6.93 15.63
C PRO A 644 0.63 7.86 16.78
N PRO A 645 0.92 7.49 18.04
CA PRO A 645 0.62 8.33 19.19
C PRO A 645 1.23 9.74 19.09
N ALA A 646 0.49 10.76 19.53
CA ALA A 646 0.91 12.16 19.52
C ALA A 646 2.28 12.42 20.17
N ALA A 647 2.64 11.64 21.21
CA ALA A 647 3.94 11.72 21.85
C ALA A 647 5.09 11.41 20.88
N ILE A 648 4.91 10.46 19.97
CA ILE A 648 5.88 10.08 18.94
C ILE A 648 6.00 11.19 17.91
N ALA A 649 4.87 11.70 17.39
CA ALA A 649 4.87 12.82 16.45
C ALA A 649 5.62 14.05 17.03
N ASN A 650 5.31 14.42 18.27
CA ASN A 650 5.98 15.52 18.97
C ASN A 650 7.49 15.26 19.18
N LEU A 651 7.87 14.00 19.42
CA LEU A 651 9.27 13.61 19.57
C LEU A 651 10.04 13.77 18.26
N LEU A 652 9.45 13.33 17.13
CA LEU A 652 10.03 13.48 15.80
C LEU A 652 10.13 14.95 15.40
N ALA A 653 9.10 15.74 15.68
CA ALA A 653 9.10 17.18 15.44
C ALA A 653 10.25 17.90 16.18
N ARG A 654 10.47 17.57 17.47
CA ARG A 654 11.58 18.12 18.27
C ARG A 654 12.97 17.71 17.77
N ARG A 655 13.04 16.66 16.95
CA ARG A 655 14.29 16.18 16.33
C ARG A 655 14.42 16.57 14.86
N ASN A 656 13.55 17.41 14.34
CA ASN A 656 13.74 18.01 13.02
C ASN A 656 15.05 18.82 13.02
N LYS A 657 16.06 18.30 12.33
CA LYS A 657 17.36 18.93 12.15
C LYS A 657 17.65 19.00 10.65
N ILE A 658 18.39 20.01 10.24
CA ILE A 658 19.00 20.01 8.92
C ILE A 658 20.00 18.87 8.87
N HIS A 659 19.89 18.08 7.82
CA HIS A 659 20.81 17.02 7.50
C HIS A 659 21.49 17.33 6.17
N HIS A 660 22.75 16.94 6.04
CA HIS A 660 23.51 17.12 4.81
C HIS A 660 23.52 15.77 4.10
N LEU A 661 22.92 15.70 2.90
CA LEU A 661 23.00 14.52 2.03
C LEU A 661 24.43 14.38 1.50
N ASN A 662 24.97 15.49 1.00
CA ASN A 662 26.35 15.65 0.54
C ASN A 662 26.82 17.09 0.80
N HIS A 663 27.95 17.50 0.23
CA HIS A 663 28.52 18.83 0.45
C HIS A 663 27.61 19.97 -0.03
N ASP A 664 26.80 19.74 -1.07
CA ASP A 664 26.02 20.76 -1.78
C ASP A 664 24.50 20.62 -1.59
N THR A 665 24.04 19.54 -0.94
CA THR A 665 22.61 19.23 -0.76
C THR A 665 22.26 19.05 0.71
N ASP A 666 21.28 19.83 1.17
CA ASP A 666 20.67 19.73 2.49
C ASP A 666 19.28 19.06 2.40
N GLU A 667 18.83 18.48 3.51
CA GLU A 667 17.49 17.91 3.69
C GLU A 667 16.91 18.34 5.05
N THR A 668 15.60 18.60 5.10
CA THR A 668 14.87 18.97 6.32
C THR A 668 13.38 18.72 6.17
N LEU A 669 12.63 18.66 7.28
CA LEU A 669 11.18 18.85 7.24
C LEU A 669 10.83 20.35 7.25
N LEU A 670 9.84 20.73 6.45
CA LEU A 670 9.22 22.06 6.45
C LEU A 670 8.22 22.17 7.61
N LYS A 671 8.13 23.37 8.21
CA LYS A 671 7.03 23.74 9.12
C LYS A 671 5.74 23.92 8.33
N PHE A 672 5.10 22.80 7.99
CA PHE A 672 3.97 22.72 7.09
C PHE A 672 2.61 22.83 7.78
N PHE A 673 2.50 22.40 9.04
CA PHE A 673 1.24 22.40 9.80
C PHE A 673 1.22 23.60 10.75
N ASP A 674 0.49 24.65 10.39
CA ASP A 674 0.37 25.87 11.17
C ASP A 674 -0.57 25.72 12.39
N LYS A 675 -1.49 24.75 12.33
CA LYS A 675 -2.36 24.34 13.44
C LYS A 675 -2.79 22.88 13.29
N ASP A 676 -3.35 22.31 14.36
CA ASP A 676 -4.11 21.06 14.29
C ASP A 676 -5.46 21.27 13.55
N PRO A 677 -6.03 20.22 12.94
CA PRO A 677 -7.24 20.34 12.13
C PRO A 677 -8.48 20.63 12.98
N GLY A 678 -9.40 21.45 12.45
CA GLY A 678 -10.56 21.96 13.16
C GLY A 678 -10.17 22.75 14.42
N ASP A 679 -10.85 22.44 15.52
CA ASP A 679 -10.59 22.97 16.87
C ASP A 679 -9.87 21.95 17.77
N SER A 680 -9.24 20.93 17.18
CA SER A 680 -8.58 19.86 17.93
C SER A 680 -7.22 20.30 18.51
N SER A 681 -6.77 19.59 19.55
CA SER A 681 -5.41 19.70 20.07
C SER A 681 -4.78 18.30 20.07
N LYS A 682 -4.37 17.86 18.88
CA LYS A 682 -3.76 16.55 18.61
C LYS A 682 -2.27 16.57 18.93
N THR A 683 -1.59 17.70 18.73
CA THR A 683 -0.14 17.80 18.91
C THR A 683 0.24 18.92 19.89
N SER A 684 1.52 18.94 20.29
CA SER A 684 2.09 20.03 21.08
C SER A 684 2.08 21.32 20.25
N SER A 685 1.84 22.48 20.87
CA SER A 685 1.86 23.79 20.18
C SER A 685 3.19 24.14 19.49
N SER A 686 4.27 23.43 19.81
CA SER A 686 5.57 23.55 19.16
C SER A 686 5.76 22.63 17.93
N ASN A 687 4.82 21.73 17.65
CA ASN A 687 4.90 20.79 16.53
C ASN A 687 4.23 21.42 15.31
N HIS A 688 5.03 21.72 14.29
CA HIS A 688 4.55 22.28 13.03
C HIS A 688 4.99 21.46 11.81
N VAL A 689 5.56 20.28 12.02
CA VAL A 689 6.27 19.54 10.97
C VAL A 689 5.73 18.13 10.76
N THR A 690 4.92 17.63 11.70
CA THR A 690 4.30 16.30 11.63
C THR A 690 2.86 16.36 12.11
N MET A 691 1.98 15.54 11.53
CA MET A 691 0.56 15.49 11.88
C MET A 691 0.06 14.05 12.02
N PRO A 692 -0.17 13.55 13.26
CA PRO A 692 -0.63 12.19 13.53
C PRO A 692 -2.14 12.09 13.35
N SER A 693 -2.59 12.17 12.10
CA SER A 693 -4.01 12.03 11.74
C SER A 693 -4.12 11.43 10.35
N ARG A 694 -5.21 10.72 10.08
CA ARG A 694 -5.46 10.12 8.76
C ARG A 694 -5.50 11.21 7.69
N ASN A 695 -5.05 10.91 6.48
CA ASN A 695 -5.10 11.87 5.37
C ASN A 695 -5.05 11.25 3.97
N PHE A 696 -5.23 12.12 2.98
CA PHE A 696 -4.80 11.92 1.60
C PHE A 696 -4.25 13.24 1.06
N ALA A 697 -3.60 13.22 -0.11
CA ALA A 697 -3.09 14.43 -0.75
C ALA A 697 -3.72 14.67 -2.13
N ILE A 698 -3.80 15.94 -2.51
CA ILE A 698 -4.25 16.40 -3.82
C ILE A 698 -3.12 17.19 -4.47
N LEU A 699 -2.80 16.88 -5.73
CA LEU A 699 -1.82 17.59 -6.53
C LEU A 699 -2.45 18.06 -7.84
N THR A 700 -2.33 19.35 -8.15
CA THR A 700 -2.79 19.91 -9.43
C THR A 700 -1.80 20.93 -9.99
N GLU A 701 -1.45 20.80 -11.26
CA GLU A 701 -0.70 21.84 -11.97
C GLU A 701 -1.55 23.11 -12.13
N ASN A 702 -0.97 24.26 -11.82
CA ASN A 702 -1.49 25.57 -12.17
C ASN A 702 -1.35 25.78 -13.69
N SER A 703 -2.34 25.30 -14.45
CA SER A 703 -2.26 25.15 -15.91
C SER A 703 -1.86 26.44 -16.64
N PRO A 704 -0.81 26.41 -17.47
CA PRO A 704 -0.40 27.56 -18.27
C PRO A 704 -1.40 27.94 -19.38
N ASN A 705 -2.40 27.08 -19.66
CA ASN A 705 -3.43 27.38 -20.66
C ASN A 705 -4.60 28.19 -20.08
N ARG A 706 -4.64 28.40 -18.76
CA ARG A 706 -5.68 29.19 -18.12
C ARG A 706 -5.50 30.67 -18.46
N GLY A 707 -6.58 31.35 -18.86
CA GLY A 707 -6.58 32.78 -19.16
C GLY A 707 -5.99 33.64 -18.02
N LEU A 708 -5.49 34.83 -18.34
CA LEU A 708 -4.78 35.73 -17.40
C LEU A 708 -5.55 35.96 -16.09
N ALA A 709 -5.04 35.47 -14.95
CA ALA A 709 -4.94 36.19 -13.67
C ALA A 709 -4.35 35.35 -12.50
N ALA A 710 -3.15 35.73 -12.06
CA ALA A 710 -2.66 35.87 -10.68
C ALA A 710 -1.20 36.39 -10.76
N PRO A 711 -0.63 37.07 -9.75
CA PRO A 711 0.80 37.39 -9.75
C PRO A 711 1.60 36.10 -9.87
N SER A 712 2.53 36.05 -10.81
CA SER A 712 3.38 34.87 -10.99
C SER A 712 4.19 34.58 -9.73
N ILE A 713 4.19 33.33 -9.24
CA ILE A 713 5.13 32.88 -8.19
C ILE A 713 6.56 32.87 -8.77
N ASN A 714 6.70 32.94 -10.10
CA ASN A 714 7.98 33.04 -10.82
C ASN A 714 8.58 34.46 -10.85
N GLY A 715 8.10 35.40 -10.02
CA GLY A 715 8.71 36.74 -9.93
C GLY A 715 10.13 36.67 -9.36
N ASP A 716 11.02 37.55 -9.85
CA ASP A 716 12.38 37.80 -9.32
C ASP A 716 12.29 38.34 -7.88
N ALA A 717 11.87 37.51 -6.94
CA ALA A 717 12.09 37.76 -5.53
C ALA A 717 13.56 37.38 -5.29
N ARG A 718 14.45 38.38 -5.41
CA ARG A 718 15.77 38.34 -4.76
C ARG A 718 15.61 37.59 -3.45
N SER A 719 16.26 36.43 -3.37
CA SER A 719 16.28 35.52 -2.24
C SER A 719 16.30 36.25 -0.90
N THR A 720 15.14 36.58 -0.35
CA THR A 720 15.01 36.74 1.08
C THR A 720 14.85 35.33 1.61
N ILE A 721 15.98 34.62 1.68
CA ILE A 721 16.21 33.59 2.69
C ILE A 721 16.07 34.33 4.02
N SER A 722 14.83 34.62 4.41
CA SER A 722 14.49 35.31 5.65
C SER A 722 14.52 34.26 6.75
N GLY A 723 15.71 33.73 7.01
CA GLY A 723 15.84 32.60 7.90
C GLY A 723 17.26 32.09 8.03
N LYS A 724 17.83 32.19 9.22
CA LYS A 724 19.11 31.54 9.54
C LYS A 724 18.87 30.03 9.61
N GLY A 725 19.04 29.34 8.47
CA GLY A 725 19.31 27.90 8.43
C GLY A 725 18.11 27.01 8.15
N GLY A 726 17.75 26.87 6.87
CA GLY A 726 17.06 25.70 6.28
C GLY A 726 15.65 25.36 6.77
N HIS A 727 15.19 25.86 7.92
CA HIS A 727 13.89 25.56 8.54
C HIS A 727 12.79 26.55 8.18
N ASP A 728 13.13 27.68 7.58
CA ASP A 728 12.19 28.70 7.10
C ASP A 728 11.84 28.47 5.62
N TYR A 729 10.90 29.24 5.06
CA TYR A 729 10.52 29.09 3.66
C TYR A 729 11.70 29.41 2.71
N LEU A 730 11.83 28.64 1.63
CA LEU A 730 12.89 28.74 0.62
C LEU A 730 12.44 29.50 -0.63
N HIS A 731 11.12 29.64 -0.84
CA HIS A 731 10.52 30.38 -1.95
C HIS A 731 9.09 30.81 -1.62
N LEU A 732 8.51 31.67 -2.48
CA LEU A 732 7.16 32.22 -2.29
C LEU A 732 6.05 31.17 -2.20
N GLY A 733 6.20 30.04 -2.89
CA GLY A 733 5.25 28.93 -2.82
C GLY A 733 5.22 28.16 -1.49
N GLU A 734 6.18 28.42 -0.58
CA GLU A 734 6.16 27.92 0.80
C GLU A 734 5.76 29.02 1.81
N LEU A 735 5.60 30.26 1.36
CA LEU A 735 5.15 31.35 2.22
C LEU A 735 3.74 31.04 2.71
N GLU A 736 3.53 31.08 4.03
CA GLU A 736 2.25 30.69 4.65
C GLU A 736 1.82 29.26 4.33
N SER A 737 2.76 28.34 4.04
CA SER A 737 2.45 26.92 3.90
C SER A 737 1.67 26.41 5.11
N GLY A 738 0.59 25.67 4.86
CA GLY A 738 -0.37 25.25 5.89
C GLY A 738 -1.80 25.57 5.49
N SER A 739 -2.70 25.74 6.47
CA SER A 739 -4.14 25.83 6.21
C SER A 739 -4.57 27.14 5.54
N LYS A 740 -3.73 28.17 5.60
CA LYS A 740 -3.96 29.49 4.99
C LYS A 740 -3.45 29.61 3.56
N HIS A 741 -2.60 28.69 3.12
CA HIS A 741 -2.01 28.74 1.79
C HIS A 741 -3.08 28.60 0.70
N LYS A 742 -2.92 29.28 -0.46
CA LYS A 742 -3.91 29.22 -1.56
C LYS A 742 -4.26 27.79 -1.97
N ALA A 743 -3.27 26.90 -1.96
CA ALA A 743 -3.41 25.49 -2.33
C ALA A 743 -4.27 24.67 -1.35
N ALA A 744 -4.51 25.17 -0.12
CA ALA A 744 -5.43 24.56 0.85
C ALA A 744 -6.89 24.99 0.65
N THR A 745 -7.14 25.98 -0.21
CA THR A 745 -8.45 26.62 -0.39
C THR A 745 -9.07 26.26 -1.76
N ALA A 746 -10.23 26.84 -2.07
CA ALA A 746 -10.85 26.77 -3.40
C ALA A 746 -9.95 27.33 -4.54
N GLN A 747 -8.87 28.04 -4.22
CA GLN A 747 -7.86 28.51 -5.18
C GLN A 747 -6.83 27.44 -5.57
N HIS A 748 -6.92 26.21 -5.06
CA HIS A 748 -6.02 25.12 -5.43
C HIS A 748 -5.99 24.90 -6.94
N GLY A 749 -4.81 24.92 -7.56
CA GLY A 749 -4.63 24.69 -9.01
C GLY A 749 -5.32 25.73 -9.90
N THR A 750 -5.69 26.90 -9.37
CA THR A 750 -6.34 27.97 -10.16
C THR A 750 -5.34 28.97 -10.75
N GLY A 751 -4.05 28.84 -10.44
CA GLY A 751 -3.00 29.65 -11.05
C GLY A 751 -2.74 29.27 -12.51
N ASN A 752 -1.77 29.94 -13.13
CA ASN A 752 -1.43 29.76 -14.55
C ASN A 752 0.07 29.79 -14.86
N ASP A 753 0.92 29.59 -13.86
CA ASP A 753 2.37 29.74 -13.98
C ASP A 753 3.11 28.40 -14.16
N GLY A 754 2.35 27.30 -14.33
CA GLY A 754 2.84 25.94 -14.49
C GLY A 754 3.39 25.31 -13.21
N SER A 755 3.32 25.98 -12.06
CA SER A 755 3.71 25.41 -10.77
C SER A 755 2.75 24.29 -10.33
N LEU A 756 3.13 23.49 -9.33
CA LEU A 756 2.32 22.39 -8.81
C LEU A 756 1.76 22.75 -7.43
N ASP A 757 0.44 22.87 -7.31
CA ASP A 757 -0.22 23.01 -6.02
C ASP A 757 -0.34 21.65 -5.35
N ILE A 758 0.01 21.59 -4.06
CA ILE A 758 -0.08 20.40 -3.22
C ILE A 758 -0.95 20.74 -2.02
N CYS A 759 -1.88 19.85 -1.67
CA CYS A 759 -2.75 19.96 -0.50
C CYS A 759 -2.84 18.62 0.23
N ILE A 760 -2.45 18.55 1.50
CA ILE A 760 -2.71 17.39 2.37
C ILE A 760 -4.04 17.64 3.08
N ARG A 761 -5.00 16.74 2.91
CA ARG A 761 -6.35 16.75 3.50
C ARG A 761 -6.35 15.92 4.77
N VAL A 762 -6.21 16.59 5.91
CA VAL A 762 -6.02 15.97 7.22
C VAL A 762 -7.37 15.81 7.93
N GLU A 763 -7.65 14.60 8.41
CA GLU A 763 -8.84 14.30 9.19
C GLU A 763 -9.01 15.21 10.41
N VAL A 764 -10.23 15.75 10.57
CA VAL A 764 -10.59 16.55 11.74
C VAL A 764 -10.92 15.64 12.93
N ASN A 765 -11.84 14.67 12.75
CA ASN A 765 -12.34 13.81 13.81
C ASN A 765 -12.46 12.34 13.34
N GLN A 766 -11.79 11.41 14.03
CA GLN A 766 -11.80 9.97 13.71
C GLN A 766 -13.15 9.28 13.95
N HIS A 767 -14.02 9.88 14.75
CA HIS A 767 -15.35 9.37 15.05
C HIS A 767 -16.43 9.96 14.12
N ASP A 768 -16.03 10.78 13.14
CA ASP A 768 -16.95 11.32 12.14
C ASP A 768 -17.03 10.37 10.95
N PRO A 769 -18.15 9.66 10.74
CA PRO A 769 -18.32 8.74 9.61
C PRO A 769 -18.30 9.47 8.25
N GLU A 770 -18.52 10.79 8.23
CA GLU A 770 -18.38 11.58 7.01
C GLU A 770 -16.91 11.81 6.62
N GLY A 771 -15.95 11.54 7.51
CA GLY A 771 -14.52 11.66 7.22
C GLY A 771 -14.08 13.09 6.86
N ILE A 772 -14.62 14.11 7.54
CA ILE A 772 -14.33 15.51 7.24
C ILE A 772 -12.85 15.83 7.44
N THR A 773 -12.26 16.53 6.47
CA THR A 773 -10.84 16.93 6.49
C THR A 773 -10.65 18.46 6.43
N GLU A 774 -9.52 18.93 6.94
CA GLU A 774 -8.98 20.27 6.72
C GLU A 774 -7.76 20.21 5.79
N GLY A 775 -7.64 21.17 4.87
CA GLY A 775 -6.53 21.23 3.91
C GLY A 775 -5.33 21.99 4.44
N TYR A 776 -4.13 21.52 4.10
CA TYR A 776 -2.85 22.19 4.34
C TYR A 776 -2.08 22.20 3.03
N GLY A 777 -1.61 23.37 2.58
CA GLY A 777 -1.13 23.52 1.21
C GLY A 777 0.23 24.19 1.07
N LEU A 778 0.87 23.94 -0.08
CA LEU A 778 2.01 24.69 -0.62
C LEU A 778 1.95 24.70 -2.17
N THR A 779 2.79 25.50 -2.80
CA THR A 779 2.99 25.47 -4.26
C THR A 779 4.46 25.21 -4.59
N VAL A 780 4.75 24.15 -5.35
CA VAL A 780 6.08 23.80 -5.83
C VAL A 780 6.35 24.51 -7.17
N PRO A 781 7.38 25.38 -7.28
CA PRO A 781 7.65 26.15 -8.49
C PRO A 781 8.27 25.30 -9.60
N LEU A 782 8.12 25.74 -10.85
CA LEU A 782 8.87 25.18 -11.97
C LEU A 782 10.39 25.29 -11.76
N LEU A 783 11.13 24.36 -12.37
CA LEU A 783 12.57 24.48 -12.51
C LEU A 783 12.90 25.25 -13.80
N LYS A 784 13.77 26.25 -13.68
CA LYS A 784 14.36 27.03 -14.77
C LYS A 784 15.88 26.82 -14.76
N TYR A 785 16.34 25.69 -15.27
CA TYR A 785 17.76 25.36 -15.26
C TYR A 785 18.38 25.51 -16.66
N ASN A 786 19.38 26.38 -16.78
CA ASN A 786 20.06 26.72 -18.04
C ASN A 786 21.59 26.49 -17.99
N LEU A 787 22.08 25.79 -16.97
CA LEU A 787 23.52 25.51 -16.80
C LEU A 787 23.86 24.11 -17.32
N LYS A 788 25.14 23.73 -17.24
CA LYS A 788 25.58 22.39 -17.62
C LYS A 788 24.94 21.34 -16.70
N PRO A 789 24.44 20.21 -17.22
CA PRO A 789 23.92 19.12 -16.40
C PRO A 789 24.96 18.63 -15.40
N GLU A 790 24.50 18.21 -14.22
CA GLU A 790 25.34 17.54 -13.23
C GLU A 790 25.78 16.16 -13.76
N PRO A 791 27.01 15.71 -13.45
CA PRO A 791 27.48 14.40 -13.86
C PRO A 791 26.68 13.28 -13.17
N VAL A 792 26.42 12.21 -13.92
CA VAL A 792 25.73 11.02 -13.41
C VAL A 792 26.76 10.05 -12.87
N MET A 793 26.70 9.75 -11.57
CA MET A 793 27.50 8.68 -10.98
C MET A 793 26.83 7.31 -11.17
N PRO A 794 27.59 6.22 -11.38
CA PRO A 794 27.04 4.87 -11.37
C PRO A 794 26.41 4.57 -10.00
N PHE A 795 25.38 3.71 -9.96
CA PHE A 795 24.92 3.20 -8.67
C PHE A 795 26.07 2.47 -7.99
N PRO A 796 26.27 2.65 -6.68
CA PRO A 796 27.32 1.94 -5.98
C PRO A 796 27.07 0.44 -6.07
N GLU A 797 28.07 -0.33 -6.52
CA GLU A 797 28.08 -1.77 -6.28
C GLU A 797 28.03 -1.97 -4.77
N GLN A 798 26.97 -2.63 -4.29
CA GLN A 798 26.95 -3.06 -2.90
C GLN A 798 27.87 -4.29 -2.77
N GLU A 799 28.68 -4.31 -1.70
CA GLU A 799 29.41 -5.51 -1.31
C GLU A 799 28.38 -6.63 -1.15
N ARG A 800 28.34 -7.57 -2.10
CA ARG A 800 27.64 -8.83 -1.89
C ARG A 800 28.24 -9.37 -0.60
N PRO A 801 27.44 -9.75 0.42
CA PRO A 801 28.00 -10.45 1.56
C PRO A 801 28.83 -11.59 0.97
N ASN A 802 30.14 -11.57 1.23
CA ASN A 802 31.01 -12.68 0.86
C ASN A 802 30.26 -13.93 1.29
N GLY A 803 30.02 -14.86 0.36
CA GLY A 803 29.54 -16.17 0.73
C GLY A 803 30.52 -16.66 1.78
N ASP A 804 30.10 -16.68 3.04
CA ASP A 804 30.84 -17.33 4.09
C ASP A 804 30.98 -18.77 3.60
N GLY A 805 32.22 -19.14 3.28
CA GLY A 805 32.55 -20.37 2.59
C GLY A 805 32.07 -21.60 3.35
N GLU A 806 31.68 -22.60 2.56
CA GLU A 806 31.55 -24.04 2.87
C GLU A 806 31.06 -24.47 4.25
#